data_AF-A0A818PXM5-F1
#
_entry.id   AF-A0A818PXM5-F1
#
_cell.length_a   1.000
_cell.length_b   1.000
_cell.length_c   1.000
_cell.angle_alpha   90.00
_cell.angle_beta   90.00
_cell.angle_gamma   90.00
#
_symmetry.space_group_name_H-M   'P 1'
#
loop_
_entity.id
_entity.type
_entity.pdbx_description
1 polymer ?
#
loop_
_entity_poly.entity_id
_entity_poly.type
_entity_poly.pdbx_seq_one_letter_code
_entity_poly.pdbx_strand_id
1 'polypeptide(L)'
;MLAQTFAPMNIRLNTDRQKALFNELEEVGEMQRWASELALCINKIKYNTNIDIRGPQIAQGQLMRRIADYSDKFDKRFREYQLNATVAAFFGRQKAASNKLKQINSRWSSKYCSVYFILKTSTILIIGKPKVSLADMNDCEKEVVQLLDEQTVKTDNENSENDDEEEDNDDDEDVEESAVKNIQVMGQNRRCVFCKQISSMSASTFRICGHTFCRCAAQALTTYLTLPLECRECKSNIHIRDIQIIFSNDEQLFLNLLKSSIQDYLTKNAKQDDRVFCPNDECDGLIKLNLDYQTCLTCGQNVCPKCQVIGDEVHVGRTCAQLLQEKKRREFLPQLFEEAKKFVQENWPTDANMVPIGRIDENPYLEKQYKTLKRFYEGIKALNHDLPPDLGKGFFAYHGTPSAAIVPICQSGFDPKRRSGQVYGPGEYFGVTASVSHGYAQRGNQLTGSNQMIIAYLLRGSHVKTVQNFCYVVANPTDWKFAFNLPVLIVTYGQTASSQLSPFPSTILDYVDDEPSWIAPFRWYWRQDNGQFEPYNDTINDILEKFYQQWKFHGGPSTVETPPLTRYLDDIPLPYRIDYKNNKQTNTKTSYTRVIDRRPLEKQPDNQNWFYHNEQNNWMRYELLVQNTIENKFQLYRSGHGSATIDIHFPGRPETYEINFLKGQQTNKTTNAVRNIKRE
;
A
#
# COMPACT_ATOMS: atom_id res chain seq x y z
N MET A 1 6.97 -35.23 22.34
CA MET A 1 6.10 -35.79 21.27
C MET A 1 5.33 -34.73 20.50
N LEU A 2 4.81 -33.65 21.11
CA LEU A 2 4.09 -32.57 20.40
C LEU A 2 4.95 -31.72 19.44
N ALA A 3 6.28 -31.63 19.64
CA ALA A 3 7.14 -30.82 18.77
C ALA A 3 7.33 -31.38 17.34
N GLN A 4 7.12 -32.69 17.12
CA GLN A 4 7.39 -33.34 15.83
C GLN A 4 6.29 -33.09 14.78
N THR A 5 5.11 -32.62 15.19
CA THR A 5 3.97 -32.33 14.29
C THR A 5 4.02 -30.94 13.66
N PHE A 6 4.94 -30.08 14.08
CA PHE A 6 5.10 -28.72 13.53
C PHE A 6 6.01 -28.71 12.30
N ALA A 7 5.72 -27.78 11.38
CA ALA A 7 6.55 -27.55 10.21
C ALA A 7 7.99 -27.17 10.62
N PRO A 8 9.01 -27.81 10.04
CA PRO A 8 10.41 -27.58 10.40
C PRO A 8 10.95 -26.27 9.81
N MET A 9 11.68 -25.49 10.63
CA MET A 9 12.56 -24.43 10.15
C MET A 9 13.94 -25.03 9.87
N ASN A 10 14.43 -24.85 8.64
CA ASN A 10 15.72 -25.38 8.23
C ASN A 10 16.74 -24.25 8.07
N ILE A 11 17.83 -24.30 8.82
CA ILE A 11 18.96 -23.38 8.70
C ILE A 11 20.09 -24.08 7.95
N ARG A 12 20.54 -23.49 6.83
CA ARG A 12 21.70 -23.96 6.07
C ARG A 12 22.92 -23.08 6.38
N LEU A 13 24.04 -23.70 6.75
CA LEU A 13 25.30 -23.03 7.06
C LEU A 13 26.20 -23.00 5.83
N ASN A 14 26.07 -21.95 5.03
CA ASN A 14 26.75 -21.82 3.73
C ASN A 14 28.10 -21.12 3.85
N THR A 15 28.26 -20.21 4.81
CA THR A 15 29.50 -19.44 5.00
C THR A 15 30.34 -19.97 6.16
N ASP A 16 31.65 -19.70 6.16
CA ASP A 16 32.52 -20.13 7.25
C ASP A 16 32.25 -19.36 8.54
N ARG A 17 31.80 -18.11 8.44
CA ARG A 17 31.22 -17.36 9.57
C ARG A 17 30.02 -18.07 10.19
N GLN A 18 29.05 -18.52 9.39
CA GLN A 18 27.86 -19.22 9.89
C GLN A 18 28.24 -20.52 10.59
N LYS A 19 29.16 -21.30 10.01
CA LYS A 19 29.67 -22.52 10.64
C LYS A 19 30.36 -22.21 11.97
N ALA A 20 31.20 -21.19 12.02
CA ALA A 20 31.91 -20.78 13.22
C ALA A 20 30.97 -20.32 14.35
N LEU A 21 29.98 -19.48 14.03
CA LEU A 21 28.97 -19.02 14.99
C LEU A 21 28.17 -20.18 15.58
N PHE A 22 27.66 -21.08 14.74
CA PHE A 22 26.83 -22.19 15.19
C PHE A 22 27.64 -23.27 15.92
N ASN A 23 28.92 -23.44 15.60
CA ASN A 23 29.82 -24.27 16.41
C ASN A 23 30.06 -23.64 17.79
N GLU A 24 30.26 -22.32 17.89
CA GLU A 24 30.41 -21.65 19.19
C GLU A 24 29.13 -21.76 20.05
N LEU A 25 27.96 -21.54 19.46
CA LEU A 25 26.67 -21.67 20.14
C LEU A 25 26.42 -23.08 20.69
N GLU A 26 26.96 -24.10 20.01
CA GLU A 26 26.93 -25.49 20.48
C GLU A 26 27.94 -25.73 21.60
N GLU A 27 29.20 -25.30 21.42
CA GLU A 27 30.25 -25.47 22.42
C GLU A 27 29.91 -24.79 23.76
N VAL A 28 29.27 -23.61 23.71
CA VAL A 28 28.85 -22.85 24.90
C VAL A 28 27.51 -23.38 25.44
N GLY A 29 26.81 -24.24 24.69
CA GLY A 29 25.53 -24.84 25.08
C GLY A 29 24.31 -23.91 24.99
N GLU A 30 24.48 -22.70 24.46
CA GLU A 30 23.41 -21.70 24.34
C GLU A 30 22.29 -22.17 23.41
N MET A 31 22.65 -22.84 22.32
CA MET A 31 21.67 -23.37 21.38
C MET A 31 20.71 -24.38 22.02
N GLN A 32 21.26 -25.32 22.81
CA GLN A 32 20.46 -26.34 23.49
C GLN A 32 19.65 -25.74 24.66
N ARG A 33 20.23 -24.76 25.35
CA ARG A 33 19.57 -24.03 26.44
C ARG A 33 18.34 -23.27 25.93
N TRP A 34 18.50 -22.45 24.90
CA TRP A 34 17.38 -21.70 24.32
C TRP A 34 16.32 -22.61 23.70
N ALA A 35 16.73 -23.71 23.05
CA ALA A 35 15.78 -24.69 22.55
C ALA A 35 14.93 -25.29 23.67
N SER A 36 15.56 -25.64 24.80
CA SER A 36 14.87 -26.21 25.97
C SER A 36 13.91 -25.18 26.60
N GLU A 37 14.35 -23.93 26.77
CA GLU A 37 13.51 -22.84 27.30
C GLU A 37 12.29 -22.54 26.40
N LEU A 38 12.46 -22.66 25.09
CA LEU A 38 11.42 -22.38 24.09
C LEU A 38 10.60 -23.62 23.69
N ALA A 39 10.82 -24.76 24.36
CA ALA A 39 10.19 -26.04 24.04
C ALA A 39 10.36 -26.47 22.56
N LEU A 40 11.52 -26.17 21.98
CA LEU A 40 11.91 -26.52 20.62
C LEU A 40 12.77 -27.80 20.59
N CYS A 41 12.68 -28.54 19.49
CA CYS A 41 13.50 -29.71 19.19
C CYS A 41 14.46 -29.36 18.04
N ILE A 42 15.77 -29.49 18.28
CA ILE A 42 16.81 -29.24 17.27
C ILE A 42 17.38 -30.59 16.82
N ASN A 43 17.32 -30.86 15.51
CA ASN A 43 17.93 -32.02 14.87
C ASN A 43 18.99 -31.54 13.88
N LYS A 44 20.24 -31.98 14.04
CA LYS A 44 21.28 -31.72 13.04
C LYS A 44 21.29 -32.85 12.02
N ILE A 45 21.22 -32.50 10.73
CA ILE A 45 21.24 -33.48 9.64
C ILE A 45 22.54 -33.29 8.85
N LYS A 46 23.34 -34.37 8.76
CA LYS A 46 24.55 -34.56 7.93
C LYS A 46 25.57 -33.42 7.93
N TYR A 47 26.81 -33.73 8.36
CA TYR A 47 28.00 -32.87 8.24
C TYR A 47 27.92 -31.47 8.90
N ASN A 48 27.03 -31.27 9.88
CA ASN A 48 26.83 -29.99 10.57
C ASN A 48 26.39 -28.81 9.68
N THR A 49 26.00 -29.02 8.43
CA THR A 49 25.64 -27.92 7.52
C THR A 49 24.15 -27.57 7.53
N ASN A 50 23.28 -28.47 8.00
CA ASN A 50 21.84 -28.24 8.07
C ASN A 50 21.31 -28.49 9.49
N ILE A 51 20.55 -27.52 10.00
CA ILE A 51 19.93 -27.56 11.33
C ILE A 51 18.41 -27.49 11.13
N ASP A 52 17.71 -28.56 11.52
CA ASP A 52 16.24 -28.66 11.55
C ASP A 52 15.75 -28.28 12.95
N ILE A 53 14.89 -27.27 13.04
CA ILE A 53 14.28 -26.79 14.28
C ILE A 53 12.77 -27.01 14.21
N ARG A 54 12.22 -27.71 15.19
CA ARG A 54 10.79 -28.04 15.27
C ARG A 54 10.15 -27.56 16.57
N GLY A 55 8.91 -27.09 16.46
CA GLY A 55 8.09 -26.56 17.56
C GLY A 55 7.22 -25.39 17.09
N PRO A 56 6.53 -24.68 18.00
CA PRO A 56 5.63 -23.58 17.63
C PRO A 56 6.35 -22.48 16.83
N GLN A 57 5.74 -21.98 15.76
CA GLN A 57 6.37 -20.99 14.86
C GLN A 57 6.81 -19.71 15.60
N ILE A 58 6.03 -19.24 16.58
CA ILE A 58 6.39 -18.08 17.40
C ILE A 58 7.69 -18.35 18.20
N ALA A 59 7.83 -19.55 18.76
CA ALA A 59 9.02 -19.96 19.49
C ALA A 59 10.24 -20.09 18.55
N GLN A 60 10.06 -20.60 17.33
CA GLN A 60 11.12 -20.62 16.31
C GLN A 60 11.60 -19.19 15.97
N GLY A 61 10.68 -18.24 15.81
CA GLY A 61 11.01 -16.83 15.59
C GLY A 61 11.76 -16.20 16.78
N GLN A 62 11.41 -16.55 18.02
CA GLN A 62 12.12 -16.09 19.22
C GLN A 62 13.55 -16.66 19.30
N LEU A 63 13.74 -17.92 18.93
CA LEU A 63 15.09 -18.52 18.85
C LEU A 63 15.97 -17.77 17.85
N MET A 64 15.43 -17.41 16.67
CA MET A 64 16.18 -16.66 15.65
C MET A 64 16.61 -15.27 16.13
N ARG A 65 15.78 -14.58 16.93
CA ARG A 65 16.18 -13.30 17.55
C ARG A 65 17.36 -13.46 18.50
N ARG A 66 17.34 -14.50 19.36
CA ARG A 66 18.47 -14.77 20.28
C ARG A 66 19.76 -15.10 19.54
N ILE A 67 19.67 -15.83 18.43
CA ILE A 67 20.82 -16.10 17.55
C ILE A 67 21.35 -14.81 16.94
N ALA A 68 20.47 -13.90 16.48
CA ALA A 68 20.87 -12.60 15.95
C ALA A 68 21.58 -11.74 17.01
N ASP A 69 21.03 -11.63 18.21
CA ASP A 69 21.64 -10.86 19.32
C ASP A 69 23.02 -11.41 19.72
N TYR A 70 23.21 -12.73 19.67
CA TYR A 70 24.50 -13.36 19.91
C TYR A 70 25.46 -13.14 18.74
N SER A 71 24.95 -13.17 17.51
CA SER A 71 25.72 -12.93 16.29
C SER A 71 26.41 -11.57 16.32
N ASP A 72 25.73 -10.52 16.79
CA ASP A 72 26.32 -9.18 16.90
C ASP A 72 27.52 -9.14 17.87
N LYS A 73 27.50 -9.97 18.92
CA LYS A 73 28.62 -10.10 19.86
C LYS A 73 29.74 -10.97 19.29
N PHE A 74 29.40 -11.96 18.48
CA PHE A 74 30.33 -12.82 17.78
C PHE A 74 31.12 -12.03 16.72
N ASP A 75 30.47 -11.15 15.96
CA ASP A 75 31.10 -10.36 14.89
C ASP A 75 32.21 -9.45 15.39
N LYS A 76 32.10 -8.97 16.63
CA LYS A 76 33.17 -8.18 17.27
C LYS A 76 34.47 -8.98 17.43
N ARG A 77 34.38 -10.32 17.48
CA ARG A 77 35.49 -11.28 17.71
C ARG A 77 35.77 -12.19 16.51
N PHE A 78 35.20 -11.89 15.34
CA PHE A 78 35.41 -12.64 14.11
C PHE A 78 36.07 -11.76 13.06
N ARG A 79 37.11 -12.25 12.39
CA ARG A 79 37.73 -11.61 11.24
C ARG A 79 37.95 -12.63 10.13
N GLU A 80 37.82 -12.16 8.91
CA GLU A 80 37.98 -12.96 7.70
C GLU A 80 38.80 -12.17 6.69
N TYR A 81 39.87 -12.79 6.18
CA TYR A 81 40.73 -12.22 5.15
C TYR A 81 40.78 -13.16 3.95
N GLN A 82 40.13 -12.77 2.86
CA GLN A 82 40.27 -13.47 1.60
C GLN A 82 41.57 -13.05 0.92
N LEU A 83 42.37 -14.03 0.53
CA LEU A 83 43.66 -13.80 -0.11
C LEU A 83 43.51 -13.89 -1.63
N ASN A 84 44.16 -12.97 -2.34
CA ASN A 84 44.31 -13.11 -3.80
C ASN A 84 45.16 -14.34 -4.15
N ALA A 85 45.10 -14.79 -5.40
CA ALA A 85 45.77 -16.02 -5.85
C ALA A 85 47.29 -16.01 -5.58
N THR A 86 47.94 -14.85 -5.73
CA THR A 86 49.38 -14.67 -5.52
C THR A 86 49.76 -14.86 -4.04
N VAL A 87 49.04 -14.20 -3.13
CA VAL A 87 49.30 -14.29 -1.68
C VAL A 87 48.87 -15.68 -1.15
N ALA A 88 47.75 -16.21 -1.62
CA ALA A 88 47.28 -17.55 -1.29
C ALA A 88 48.29 -18.64 -1.67
N ALA A 89 49.06 -18.44 -2.75
CA ALA A 89 50.11 -19.36 -3.16
C ALA A 89 51.25 -19.47 -2.14
N PHE A 90 51.40 -18.57 -1.17
CA PHE A 90 52.37 -18.74 -0.08
C PHE A 90 51.85 -19.64 1.06
N PHE A 91 50.59 -20.04 1.01
CA PHE A 91 49.95 -20.92 1.99
C PHE A 91 49.68 -22.33 1.41
N GLY A 92 49.82 -23.37 2.23
CA GLY A 92 49.68 -24.76 1.79
C GLY A 92 50.32 -25.78 2.75
N ARG A 93 50.14 -27.07 2.45
CA ARG A 93 50.81 -28.13 3.22
C ARG A 93 52.33 -27.97 3.03
N GLN A 94 53.02 -27.54 4.08
CA GLN A 94 54.49 -27.34 4.18
C GLN A 94 55.07 -25.98 3.71
N LYS A 95 54.25 -24.95 3.47
CA LYS A 95 54.78 -23.61 3.13
C LYS A 95 55.15 -22.77 4.36
N ALA A 96 56.19 -21.94 4.23
CA ALA A 96 56.72 -21.11 5.32
C ALA A 96 55.67 -20.19 5.94
N ALA A 97 54.80 -19.57 5.13
CA ALA A 97 53.73 -18.70 5.64
C ALA A 97 52.68 -19.49 6.44
N SER A 98 52.38 -20.75 6.07
CA SER A 98 51.51 -21.62 6.86
C SER A 98 52.14 -22.04 8.20
N ASN A 99 53.47 -22.19 8.26
CA ASN A 99 54.16 -22.46 9.52
C ASN A 99 54.17 -21.23 10.43
N LYS A 100 54.41 -20.03 9.88
CA LYS A 100 54.27 -18.77 10.62
C LYS A 100 52.84 -18.57 11.15
N LEU A 101 51.83 -18.83 10.33
CA LEU A 101 50.43 -18.73 10.75
C LEU A 101 50.09 -19.71 11.90
N LYS A 102 50.65 -20.94 11.86
CA LYS A 102 50.52 -21.89 12.98
C LYS A 102 51.22 -21.41 14.25
N GLN A 103 52.36 -20.72 14.14
CA GLN A 103 53.04 -20.11 15.29
C GLN A 103 52.20 -19.00 15.90
N ILE A 104 51.63 -18.11 15.06
CA ILE A 104 50.68 -17.07 15.49
C ILE A 104 49.50 -17.73 16.22
N ASN A 105 48.87 -18.74 15.62
CA ASN A 105 47.78 -19.47 16.26
C ASN A 105 48.18 -20.05 17.63
N SER A 106 49.34 -20.71 17.73
CA SER A 106 49.81 -21.30 19.00
C SER A 106 50.02 -20.24 20.09
N ARG A 107 50.53 -19.06 19.73
CA ARG A 107 50.76 -17.95 20.66
C ARG A 107 49.43 -17.39 21.19
N TRP A 108 48.50 -17.12 20.28
CA TRP A 108 47.23 -16.47 20.61
C TRP A 108 46.14 -17.42 21.15
N SER A 109 46.31 -18.73 20.96
CA SER A 109 45.42 -19.74 21.56
C SER A 109 45.37 -19.63 23.09
N SER A 110 46.50 -19.28 23.73
CA SER A 110 46.60 -19.03 25.18
C SER A 110 45.77 -17.82 25.65
N LYS A 111 45.46 -16.91 24.72
CA LYS A 111 44.64 -15.71 24.93
C LYS A 111 43.25 -15.84 24.29
N TYR A 112 42.77 -17.08 24.11
CA TYR A 112 41.43 -17.38 23.58
C TYR A 112 41.20 -16.94 22.13
N CYS A 113 42.25 -16.80 21.31
CA CYS A 113 42.12 -16.47 19.90
C CYS A 113 42.71 -17.58 19.02
N SER A 114 41.99 -17.95 17.96
CA SER A 114 42.34 -19.00 17.02
C SER A 114 42.48 -18.44 15.62
N VAL A 115 43.58 -18.78 14.95
CA VAL A 115 43.90 -18.34 13.58
C VAL A 115 44.11 -19.55 12.71
N TYR A 116 43.47 -19.59 11.54
CA TYR A 116 43.65 -20.71 10.62
C TYR A 116 43.40 -20.30 9.16
N PHE A 117 44.05 -21.03 8.25
CA PHE A 117 43.91 -20.84 6.81
C PHE A 117 43.03 -21.95 6.20
N ILE A 118 42.01 -21.55 5.45
CA ILE A 118 41.11 -22.43 4.71
C ILE A 118 41.57 -22.47 3.25
N LEU A 119 42.22 -23.57 2.88
CA LEU A 119 42.78 -23.75 1.53
C LEU A 119 41.72 -23.68 0.43
N LYS A 120 40.50 -24.18 0.69
CA LYS A 120 39.43 -24.26 -0.32
C LYS A 120 38.95 -22.87 -0.76
N THR A 121 38.93 -21.91 0.17
CA THR A 121 38.41 -20.56 -0.05
C THR A 121 39.52 -19.51 -0.08
N SER A 122 40.78 -19.93 0.07
CA SER A 122 41.94 -19.04 0.20
C SER A 122 41.75 -17.98 1.29
N THR A 123 41.18 -18.38 2.44
CA THR A 123 40.77 -17.46 3.50
C THR A 123 41.58 -17.68 4.78
N ILE A 124 42.03 -16.62 5.43
CA ILE A 124 42.47 -16.66 6.83
C ILE A 124 41.31 -16.23 7.73
N LEU A 125 40.98 -17.06 8.72
CA LEU A 125 40.01 -16.74 9.75
C LEU A 125 40.70 -16.49 11.08
N ILE A 126 40.23 -15.46 11.78
CA ILE A 126 40.60 -15.17 13.17
C ILE A 126 39.32 -15.22 14.00
N ILE A 127 39.30 -16.11 14.99
CA ILE A 127 38.15 -16.33 15.87
C ILE A 127 38.62 -16.19 17.31
N GLY A 128 38.16 -15.14 17.98
CA GLY A 128 38.25 -15.06 19.42
C GLY A 128 37.11 -15.84 20.08
N LYS A 129 37.36 -16.62 21.13
CA LYS A 129 36.33 -17.27 21.98
C LYS A 129 35.67 -16.24 22.91
N PRO A 130 34.53 -16.53 23.58
CA PRO A 130 33.75 -15.52 24.30
C PRO A 130 34.49 -14.74 25.41
N LYS A 131 35.60 -15.30 25.91
CA LYS A 131 36.44 -14.68 26.95
C LYS A 131 37.59 -13.82 26.41
N VAL A 132 37.79 -13.75 25.09
CA VAL A 132 38.85 -12.94 24.48
C VAL A 132 38.61 -11.45 24.81
N SER A 133 39.68 -10.72 25.13
CA SER A 133 39.60 -9.27 25.20
C SER A 133 39.66 -8.68 23.78
N LEU A 134 38.97 -7.57 23.54
CA LEU A 134 39.00 -6.92 22.22
C LEU A 134 40.40 -6.40 21.87
N ALA A 135 41.20 -6.05 22.88
CA ALA A 135 42.60 -5.66 22.70
C ALA A 135 43.45 -6.84 22.20
N ASP A 136 43.34 -8.00 22.85
CA ASP A 136 44.04 -9.21 22.41
C ASP A 136 43.61 -9.65 21.01
N MET A 137 42.32 -9.48 20.70
CA MET A 137 41.79 -9.76 19.36
C MET A 137 42.42 -8.86 18.30
N ASN A 138 42.48 -7.54 18.56
CA ASN A 138 43.07 -6.57 17.63
C ASN A 138 44.59 -6.75 17.49
N ASP A 139 45.29 -7.14 18.56
CA ASP A 139 46.73 -7.39 18.50
C ASP A 139 47.06 -8.70 17.76
N CYS A 140 46.22 -9.73 17.90
CA CYS A 140 46.29 -10.92 17.06
C CYS A 140 46.07 -10.59 15.59
N GLU A 141 45.08 -9.75 15.29
CA GLU A 141 44.78 -9.25 13.96
C GLU A 141 45.99 -8.54 13.32
N LYS A 142 46.65 -7.65 14.06
CA LYS A 142 47.85 -6.94 13.60
C LYS A 142 48.98 -7.89 13.21
N GLU A 143 49.23 -8.95 13.99
CA GLU A 143 50.30 -9.92 13.69
C GLU A 143 49.99 -10.73 12.42
N VAL A 144 48.71 -11.04 12.17
CA VAL A 144 48.27 -11.67 10.92
C VAL A 144 48.41 -10.72 9.73
N VAL A 145 48.03 -9.45 9.87
CA VAL A 145 48.18 -8.43 8.82
C VAL A 145 49.66 -8.21 8.49
N GLN A 146 50.53 -8.13 9.50
CA GLN A 146 51.98 -8.01 9.29
C GLN A 146 52.54 -9.21 8.51
N LEU A 147 52.10 -10.43 8.82
CA LEU A 147 52.49 -11.62 8.05
C LEU A 147 52.07 -11.50 6.57
N LEU A 148 50.88 -10.96 6.30
CA LEU A 148 50.37 -10.77 4.94
C LEU A 148 51.18 -9.69 4.19
N ASP A 149 51.48 -8.56 4.84
CA ASP A 149 52.29 -7.48 4.28
C ASP A 149 53.72 -7.95 3.93
N GLU A 150 54.31 -8.82 4.75
CA GLU A 150 55.61 -9.45 4.45
C GLU A 150 55.59 -10.32 3.18
N GLN A 151 54.43 -10.87 2.79
CA GLN A 151 54.31 -11.67 1.58
C GLN A 151 54.08 -10.81 0.33
N THR A 152 53.41 -9.66 0.45
CA THR A 152 53.16 -8.74 -0.67
C THR A 152 54.40 -7.93 -1.07
N VAL A 153 55.27 -7.56 -0.13
CA VAL A 153 56.52 -6.81 -0.46
C VAL A 153 57.54 -7.67 -1.22
N LYS A 154 57.55 -9.00 -1.02
CA LYS A 154 58.45 -9.90 -1.73
C LYS A 154 58.13 -10.04 -3.21
N THR A 155 56.88 -9.83 -3.60
CA THR A 155 56.43 -9.90 -5.00
C THR A 155 56.78 -8.67 -5.84
N ASP A 156 57.09 -7.52 -5.21
CA ASP A 156 57.39 -6.27 -5.92
C ASP A 156 58.87 -6.16 -6.35
N ASN A 157 59.77 -6.93 -5.74
CA ASN A 157 61.22 -6.90 -6.02
C ASN A 157 61.69 -7.87 -7.12
N GLU A 158 60.81 -8.73 -7.67
CA GLU A 158 61.19 -9.73 -8.69
C GLU A 158 60.83 -9.32 -10.14
N ASN A 159 60.34 -8.09 -10.37
CA ASN A 159 59.86 -7.63 -11.69
C ASN A 159 60.60 -6.38 -12.23
N SER A 160 61.94 -6.36 -12.25
CA SER A 160 62.68 -5.36 -13.05
C SER A 160 64.01 -5.90 -13.60
N GLU A 161 63.94 -6.64 -14.70
CA GLU A 161 65.04 -6.75 -15.67
C GLU A 161 64.45 -6.73 -17.09
N ASN A 162 65.13 -5.97 -17.96
CA ASN A 162 64.97 -5.83 -19.43
C ASN A 162 63.84 -4.87 -19.85
N ASP A 163 64.03 -3.84 -20.68
CA ASP A 163 64.86 -3.71 -21.87
C ASP A 163 65.07 -2.23 -22.23
N ASP A 164 66.10 -2.01 -23.06
CA ASP A 164 66.64 -0.76 -23.58
C ASP A 164 65.68 0.02 -24.52
N GLU A 165 65.89 1.34 -24.64
CA GLU A 165 66.28 2.02 -25.90
C GLU A 165 66.29 3.56 -25.76
N GLU A 166 67.22 4.14 -26.50
CA GLU A 166 67.74 5.51 -26.50
C GLU A 166 66.83 6.53 -27.22
N GLU A 167 67.09 7.83 -26.98
CA GLU A 167 67.29 8.92 -27.99
C GLU A 167 66.93 10.32 -27.41
N ASP A 168 67.98 11.02 -26.97
CA ASP A 168 68.51 12.30 -27.49
C ASP A 168 67.65 13.56 -27.78
N ASN A 169 68.27 14.68 -27.35
CA ASN A 169 68.26 16.06 -27.87
C ASN A 169 67.04 16.96 -27.60
N ASP A 170 67.14 18.27 -27.40
CA ASP A 170 68.17 19.23 -26.95
C ASP A 170 67.43 20.60 -26.98
N ASP A 171 67.99 21.58 -26.27
CA ASP A 171 67.93 23.03 -26.54
C ASP A 171 66.73 23.93 -26.12
N ASP A 172 67.12 24.85 -25.22
CA ASP A 172 67.01 26.32 -25.30
C ASP A 172 66.00 27.15 -24.43
N GLU A 173 66.65 27.80 -23.45
CA GLU A 173 66.70 29.24 -23.14
C GLU A 173 65.52 30.01 -22.49
N ASP A 174 65.82 30.43 -21.25
CA ASP A 174 65.71 31.76 -20.63
C ASP A 174 64.36 32.50 -20.50
N VAL A 175 64.00 32.83 -19.24
CA VAL A 175 63.89 34.23 -18.72
C VAL A 175 63.86 34.21 -17.17
N GLU A 176 64.68 35.07 -16.59
CA GLU A 176 64.86 35.31 -15.15
C GLU A 176 63.67 35.96 -14.40
N GLU A 177 63.76 35.82 -13.08
CA GLU A 177 63.36 36.80 -12.05
C GLU A 177 62.01 36.61 -11.33
N SER A 178 62.03 35.86 -10.21
CA SER A 178 61.85 36.49 -8.89
C SER A 178 61.89 35.49 -7.72
N ALA A 179 62.61 35.92 -6.67
CA ALA A 179 62.44 35.57 -5.25
C ALA A 179 62.83 34.16 -4.77
N VAL A 180 64.07 34.08 -4.27
CA VAL A 180 64.47 33.19 -3.17
C VAL A 180 63.53 33.41 -1.97
N LYS A 181 62.72 32.39 -1.63
CA LYS A 181 62.21 32.17 -0.26
C LYS A 181 61.79 30.71 -0.05
N ASN A 182 62.51 30.08 0.87
CA ASN A 182 62.09 28.95 1.71
C ASN A 182 61.94 27.56 1.08
N ILE A 183 63.02 26.79 1.23
CA ILE A 183 62.94 25.37 1.60
C ILE A 183 62.17 25.27 2.92
N GLN A 184 60.84 25.07 2.83
CA GLN A 184 60.00 24.59 3.91
C GLN A 184 58.68 24.02 3.36
N VAL A 185 58.61 22.68 3.37
CA VAL A 185 57.39 21.86 3.51
C VAL A 185 56.24 22.13 2.54
N MET A 186 56.19 21.35 1.45
CA MET A 186 54.92 20.99 0.81
C MET A 186 54.77 19.47 0.72
N GLY A 187 54.71 18.82 1.88
CA GLY A 187 53.83 17.67 2.00
C GLY A 187 52.41 18.19 1.81
N GLN A 188 51.92 18.22 0.56
CA GLN A 188 50.52 18.48 0.32
C GLN A 188 49.74 17.46 1.15
N ASN A 189 48.96 17.97 2.11
CA ASN A 189 47.95 17.21 2.83
C ASN A 189 46.96 16.65 1.79
N ARG A 190 47.31 15.53 1.16
CA ARG A 190 46.51 14.84 0.16
C ARG A 190 45.27 14.33 0.87
N ARG A 191 44.18 15.08 0.72
CA ARG A 191 42.88 14.76 1.32
C ARG A 191 42.10 13.89 0.35
N CYS A 192 41.42 12.89 0.88
CA CYS A 192 40.50 12.10 0.07
C CYS A 192 39.41 13.01 -0.52
N VAL A 193 39.17 12.93 -1.82
CA VAL A 193 38.15 13.77 -2.49
C VAL A 193 36.72 13.52 -2.01
N PHE A 194 36.45 12.38 -1.37
CA PHE A 194 35.12 12.02 -0.89
C PHE A 194 34.88 12.40 0.57
N CYS A 195 35.77 12.01 1.50
CA CYS A 195 35.60 12.30 2.94
C CYS A 195 36.41 13.51 3.44
N LYS A 196 37.26 14.09 2.60
CA LYS A 196 38.14 15.25 2.90
C LYS A 196 39.09 15.04 4.09
N GLN A 197 39.23 13.81 4.60
CA GLN A 197 40.21 13.47 5.62
C GLN A 197 41.62 13.43 5.02
N ILE A 198 42.60 13.89 5.82
CA ILE A 198 44.03 13.89 5.47
C ILE A 198 44.51 12.44 5.48
N SER A 199 45.03 11.99 4.34
CA SER A 199 45.46 10.61 4.19
C SER A 199 46.75 10.32 4.96
N SER A 200 46.67 9.40 5.91
CA SER A 200 47.84 8.82 6.57
C SER A 200 48.58 7.89 5.59
N MET A 201 49.68 8.36 5.00
CA MET A 201 50.77 7.61 4.32
C MET A 201 50.47 6.53 3.25
N SER A 202 49.21 6.18 2.92
CA SER A 202 48.87 5.08 2.00
C SER A 202 47.61 5.34 1.16
N ALA A 203 47.39 6.58 0.71
CA ALA A 203 46.20 6.86 -0.09
C ALA A 203 46.45 6.76 -1.58
N SER A 204 45.67 5.88 -2.20
CA SER A 204 45.60 5.70 -3.64
C SER A 204 45.17 6.99 -4.34
N THR A 205 45.66 7.18 -5.55
CA THR A 205 45.31 8.31 -6.42
C THR A 205 44.60 7.81 -7.66
N PHE A 206 43.60 8.55 -8.13
CA PHE A 206 43.00 8.28 -9.43
C PHE A 206 44.04 8.46 -10.54
N ARG A 207 44.15 7.48 -11.44
CA ARG A 207 45.13 7.47 -12.54
C ARG A 207 44.95 8.61 -13.52
N ILE A 208 43.71 9.03 -13.76
CA ILE A 208 43.39 10.05 -14.76
C ILE A 208 43.66 11.46 -14.23
N CYS A 209 43.25 11.76 -12.99
CA CYS A 209 43.30 13.14 -12.47
C CYS A 209 44.23 13.33 -11.27
N GLY A 210 44.92 12.29 -10.80
CA GLY A 210 45.88 12.36 -9.68
C GLY A 210 45.25 12.59 -8.29
N HIS A 211 43.94 12.84 -8.22
CA HIS A 211 43.25 13.11 -6.98
C HIS A 211 43.24 11.90 -6.04
N THR A 212 43.46 12.16 -4.75
CA THR A 212 43.58 11.12 -3.73
C THR A 212 42.22 10.60 -3.29
N PHE A 213 42.11 9.29 -3.04
CA PHE A 213 40.95 8.66 -2.46
C PHE A 213 41.34 7.67 -1.36
N CYS A 214 40.39 7.34 -0.49
CA CYS A 214 40.52 6.28 0.51
C CYS A 214 39.31 5.33 0.42
N ARG A 215 39.22 4.38 1.35
CA ARG A 215 38.16 3.33 1.35
C ARG A 215 36.74 3.88 1.33
N CYS A 216 36.50 5.11 1.77
CA CYS A 216 35.17 5.74 1.71
C CYS A 216 34.67 5.97 0.26
N ALA A 217 35.56 5.90 -0.74
CA ALA A 217 35.20 6.03 -2.15
C ALA A 217 34.17 4.98 -2.59
N ALA A 218 34.28 3.74 -2.13
CA ALA A 218 33.36 2.65 -2.49
C ALA A 218 31.92 3.00 -2.06
N GLN A 219 31.75 3.40 -0.79
CA GLN A 219 30.47 3.82 -0.27
C GLN A 219 29.95 5.07 -1.00
N ALA A 220 30.79 6.09 -1.16
CA ALA A 220 30.39 7.36 -1.78
C ALA A 220 29.94 7.20 -3.24
N LEU A 221 30.64 6.37 -4.01
CA LEU A 221 30.32 6.10 -5.41
C LEU A 221 29.08 5.21 -5.57
N THR A 222 28.79 4.35 -4.59
CA THR A 222 27.56 3.53 -4.59
C THR A 222 26.34 4.36 -4.17
N THR A 223 26.48 5.27 -3.21
CA THR A 223 25.38 6.15 -2.75
C THR A 223 24.98 7.19 -3.81
N TYR A 224 25.95 7.75 -4.53
CA TYR A 224 25.72 8.77 -5.56
C TYR A 224 26.05 8.22 -6.94
N LEU A 225 25.35 7.15 -7.30
CA LEU A 225 25.63 6.44 -8.54
C LEU A 225 25.35 7.34 -9.75
N THR A 226 26.43 7.74 -10.40
CA THR A 226 26.44 8.45 -11.67
C THR A 226 27.30 7.64 -12.62
N LEU A 227 26.76 7.29 -13.78
CA LEU A 227 27.45 6.46 -14.76
C LEU A 227 27.67 7.26 -16.05
N PRO A 228 28.92 7.35 -16.54
CA PRO A 228 30.16 6.77 -16.00
C PRO A 228 30.56 7.34 -14.63
N LEU A 229 31.33 6.57 -13.83
CA LEU A 229 31.77 7.01 -12.49
C LEU A 229 32.78 8.16 -12.61
N GLU A 230 32.59 9.20 -11.80
CA GLU A 230 33.38 10.44 -11.88
C GLU A 230 34.08 10.79 -10.57
N CYS A 231 35.24 11.45 -10.68
CA CYS A 231 35.90 12.09 -9.56
C CYS A 231 35.01 13.21 -8.99
N ARG A 232 34.79 13.22 -7.67
CA ARG A 232 33.91 14.21 -7.02
C ARG A 232 34.35 15.67 -7.23
N GLU A 233 35.66 15.90 -7.36
CA GLU A 233 36.26 17.22 -7.39
C GLU A 233 36.38 17.80 -8.79
N CYS A 234 37.01 17.07 -9.72
CA CYS A 234 37.27 17.53 -11.08
C CYS A 234 36.35 16.94 -12.15
N LYS A 235 35.42 16.05 -11.77
CA LYS A 235 34.46 15.39 -12.68
C LYS A 235 35.09 14.53 -13.79
N SER A 236 36.39 14.29 -13.74
CA SER A 236 37.04 13.34 -14.67
C SER A 236 36.50 11.93 -14.45
N ASN A 237 36.28 11.18 -15.52
CA ASN A 237 35.94 9.77 -15.45
C ASN A 237 36.98 9.00 -14.62
N ILE A 238 36.52 8.01 -13.85
CA ILE A 238 37.37 7.12 -13.07
C ILE A 238 37.79 5.95 -13.94
N HIS A 239 39.09 5.64 -13.95
CA HIS A 239 39.64 4.54 -14.73
C HIS A 239 39.20 3.18 -14.14
N ILE A 240 38.95 2.17 -15.00
CA ILE A 240 38.44 0.86 -14.57
C ILE A 240 39.34 0.16 -13.53
N ARG A 241 40.66 0.30 -13.65
CA ARG A 241 41.63 -0.21 -12.65
C ARG A 241 41.47 0.45 -11.27
N ASP A 242 41.07 1.71 -11.23
CA ASP A 242 40.86 2.42 -9.95
C ASP A 242 39.55 1.96 -9.31
N ILE A 243 38.52 1.66 -10.11
CA ILE A 243 37.29 1.02 -9.64
C ILE A 243 37.62 -0.32 -8.97
N GLN A 244 38.44 -1.17 -9.62
CA GLN A 244 38.87 -2.45 -9.04
C GLN A 244 39.59 -2.27 -7.70
N ILE A 245 40.43 -1.24 -7.57
CA ILE A 245 41.12 -0.92 -6.31
C ILE A 245 40.12 -0.45 -5.24
N ILE A 246 39.21 0.47 -5.59
CA ILE A 246 38.22 1.03 -4.68
C ILE A 246 37.35 -0.06 -4.05
N PHE A 247 36.89 -1.00 -4.87
CA PHE A 247 35.93 -2.04 -4.46
C PHE A 247 36.59 -3.38 -4.07
N SER A 248 37.91 -3.47 -4.10
CA SER A 248 38.68 -4.71 -3.83
C SER A 248 38.36 -5.42 -2.51
N ASN A 249 37.91 -4.67 -1.49
CA ASN A 249 37.62 -5.20 -0.15
C ASN A 249 36.13 -5.30 0.17
N ASP A 250 35.25 -4.99 -0.80
CA ASP A 250 33.80 -5.01 -0.60
C ASP A 250 33.10 -5.53 -1.87
N GLU A 251 33.10 -6.85 -1.99
CA GLU A 251 32.49 -7.58 -3.11
C GLU A 251 31.00 -7.26 -3.24
N GLN A 252 30.30 -7.02 -2.13
CA GLN A 252 28.87 -6.73 -2.14
C GLN A 252 28.59 -5.33 -2.72
N LEU A 253 29.35 -4.31 -2.32
CA LEU A 253 29.26 -3.00 -2.96
C LEU A 253 29.64 -3.05 -4.44
N PHE A 254 30.62 -3.87 -4.81
CA PHE A 254 30.99 -4.07 -6.21
C PHE A 254 29.87 -4.69 -7.04
N LEU A 255 29.25 -5.77 -6.53
CA LEU A 255 28.12 -6.43 -7.19
C LEU A 255 26.92 -5.48 -7.31
N ASN A 256 26.64 -4.67 -6.29
CA ASN A 256 25.59 -3.65 -6.34
C ASN A 256 25.89 -2.58 -7.41
N LEU A 257 27.14 -2.12 -7.52
CA LEU A 257 27.58 -1.22 -8.58
C LEU A 257 27.36 -1.85 -9.97
N LEU A 258 27.76 -3.10 -10.16
CA LEU A 258 27.58 -3.81 -11.43
C LEU A 258 26.09 -3.97 -11.79
N LYS A 259 25.27 -4.43 -10.85
CA LYS A 259 23.81 -4.57 -11.03
C LYS A 259 23.18 -3.24 -11.41
N SER A 260 23.55 -2.16 -10.73
CA SER A 260 23.04 -0.83 -11.03
C SER A 260 23.52 -0.30 -12.38
N SER A 261 24.76 -0.61 -12.78
CA SER A 261 25.29 -0.25 -14.09
C SER A 261 24.59 -0.96 -15.24
N ILE A 262 24.30 -2.24 -15.08
CA ILE A 262 23.52 -3.02 -16.06
C ILE A 262 22.08 -2.52 -16.06
N GLN A 263 21.47 -2.23 -14.91
CA GLN A 263 20.12 -1.68 -14.81
C GLN A 263 20.00 -0.32 -15.54
N ASP A 264 20.96 0.57 -15.38
CA ASP A 264 21.01 1.87 -16.09
C ASP A 264 21.11 1.66 -17.61
N TYR A 265 21.99 0.75 -18.05
CA TYR A 265 22.09 0.38 -19.46
C TYR A 265 20.77 -0.17 -20.02
N LEU A 266 20.15 -1.14 -19.33
CA LEU A 266 18.87 -1.74 -19.73
C LEU A 266 17.76 -0.69 -19.79
N THR A 267 17.69 0.21 -18.81
CA THR A 267 16.68 1.28 -18.77
C THR A 267 16.86 2.27 -19.92
N LYS A 268 18.10 2.68 -20.24
CA LYS A 268 18.40 3.58 -21.37
C LYS A 268 18.14 2.92 -22.73
N ASN A 269 18.28 1.60 -22.82
CA ASN A 269 18.09 0.81 -24.04
C ASN A 269 16.74 0.05 -24.08
N ALA A 270 15.77 0.47 -23.25
CA ALA A 270 14.48 -0.20 -23.10
C ALA A 270 13.66 -0.38 -24.40
N LYS A 271 13.98 0.38 -25.47
CA LYS A 271 13.37 0.24 -26.80
C LYS A 271 13.84 -1.01 -27.54
N GLN A 272 15.04 -1.51 -27.26
CA GLN A 272 15.68 -2.65 -27.92
C GLN A 272 15.57 -3.91 -27.07
N ASP A 273 15.61 -3.76 -25.74
CA ASP A 273 15.46 -4.84 -24.78
C ASP A 273 14.50 -4.39 -23.68
N ASP A 274 13.33 -5.02 -23.59
CA ASP A 274 12.30 -4.64 -22.62
C ASP A 274 12.53 -5.23 -21.22
N ARG A 275 13.71 -5.80 -20.95
CA ARG A 275 14.05 -6.43 -19.67
C ARG A 275 14.74 -5.46 -18.71
N VAL A 276 14.45 -5.61 -17.43
CA VAL A 276 15.08 -4.90 -16.30
C VAL A 276 15.27 -5.86 -15.14
N PHE A 277 16.13 -5.54 -14.17
CA PHE A 277 16.22 -6.31 -12.95
C PHE A 277 14.93 -6.23 -12.13
N CYS A 278 14.71 -7.29 -11.37
CA CYS A 278 13.69 -7.35 -10.34
C CYS A 278 13.90 -6.20 -9.32
N PRO A 279 12.86 -5.45 -8.96
CA PRO A 279 12.89 -4.45 -7.90
C PRO A 279 13.32 -4.98 -6.52
N ASN A 280 13.22 -6.30 -6.31
CA ASN A 280 13.72 -6.91 -5.09
C ASN A 280 15.26 -6.89 -5.12
N ASP A 281 15.87 -6.10 -4.25
CA ASP A 281 17.33 -5.91 -4.18
C ASP A 281 18.09 -7.24 -3.99
N GLU A 282 17.49 -8.20 -3.29
CA GLU A 282 18.05 -9.54 -3.07
C GLU A 282 17.87 -10.51 -4.25
N CYS A 283 17.27 -10.05 -5.35
CA CYS A 283 16.94 -10.87 -6.52
C CYS A 283 17.64 -10.39 -7.79
N ASP A 284 18.33 -11.29 -8.47
CA ASP A 284 19.03 -10.99 -9.74
C ASP A 284 18.24 -11.41 -10.99
N GLY A 285 16.96 -11.73 -10.81
CA GLY A 285 16.04 -12.06 -11.90
C GLY A 285 15.78 -10.89 -12.83
N LEU A 286 15.73 -11.14 -14.12
CA LEU A 286 15.27 -10.18 -15.12
C LEU A 286 13.75 -10.33 -15.34
N ILE A 287 13.06 -9.20 -15.39
CA ILE A 287 11.62 -9.08 -15.62
C ILE A 287 11.34 -8.10 -16.76
N LYS A 288 10.12 -8.08 -17.30
CA LYS A 288 9.78 -7.18 -18.41
C LYS A 288 9.31 -5.82 -17.92
N LEU A 289 9.95 -4.74 -18.32
CA LEU A 289 9.58 -3.35 -18.03
C LEU A 289 8.17 -3.00 -18.51
N ASN A 290 7.75 -3.55 -19.67
CA ASN A 290 6.46 -3.22 -20.28
C ASN A 290 5.28 -3.94 -19.62
N LEU A 291 5.55 -5.04 -18.91
CA LEU A 291 4.54 -5.67 -18.05
C LEU A 291 4.44 -4.86 -16.75
N ASP A 292 3.21 -4.60 -16.32
CA ASP A 292 2.94 -3.91 -15.06
C ASP A 292 3.28 -4.83 -13.87
N TYR A 293 2.32 -5.12 -13.00
CA TYR A 293 2.54 -5.99 -11.85
C TYR A 293 2.66 -7.45 -12.31
N GLN A 294 3.80 -8.07 -12.05
CA GLN A 294 4.13 -9.40 -12.56
C GLN A 294 4.86 -10.22 -11.50
N THR A 295 4.78 -11.55 -11.60
CA THR A 295 5.56 -12.44 -10.75
C THR A 295 6.98 -12.56 -11.31
N CYS A 296 7.99 -12.21 -10.50
CA CYS A 296 9.38 -12.50 -10.84
C CYS A 296 9.60 -14.01 -10.76
N LEU A 297 10.03 -14.63 -11.86
CA LEU A 297 10.27 -16.08 -11.91
C LEU A 297 11.47 -16.55 -11.08
N THR A 298 12.36 -15.62 -10.70
CA THR A 298 13.56 -15.94 -9.92
C THR A 298 13.27 -15.97 -8.43
N CYS A 299 12.60 -14.96 -7.87
CA CYS A 299 12.31 -14.90 -6.43
C CYS A 299 10.85 -15.24 -6.06
N GLY A 300 9.97 -15.43 -7.04
CA GLY A 300 8.55 -15.72 -6.83
C GLY A 300 7.72 -14.54 -6.32
N GLN A 301 8.33 -13.38 -6.09
CA GLN A 301 7.63 -12.18 -5.60
C GLN A 301 6.88 -11.49 -6.73
N ASN A 302 5.71 -10.95 -6.41
CA ASN A 302 4.98 -10.06 -7.31
C ASN A 302 5.58 -8.66 -7.23
N VAL A 303 6.03 -8.14 -8.36
CA VAL A 303 6.81 -6.91 -8.46
C VAL A 303 6.32 -6.04 -9.62
N CYS A 304 6.50 -4.73 -9.51
CA CYS A 304 6.31 -3.81 -10.63
C CYS A 304 7.62 -3.09 -10.96
N PRO A 305 8.17 -3.23 -12.18
CA PRO A 305 9.40 -2.50 -12.57
C PRO A 305 9.19 -1.00 -12.75
N LYS A 306 7.95 -0.54 -12.96
CA LYS A 306 7.66 0.89 -13.20
C LYS A 306 7.58 1.70 -11.89
N CYS A 307 6.86 1.18 -10.89
CA CYS A 307 6.71 1.84 -9.60
C CYS A 307 7.51 1.21 -8.46
N GLN A 308 8.29 0.15 -8.76
CA GLN A 308 9.17 -0.56 -7.83
C GLN A 308 8.45 -1.21 -6.63
N VAL A 309 7.12 -1.34 -6.69
CA VAL A 309 6.31 -1.98 -5.64
C VAL A 309 6.53 -3.49 -5.63
N ILE A 310 6.68 -4.07 -4.43
CA ILE A 310 6.89 -5.50 -4.18
C ILE A 310 5.78 -5.99 -3.24
N GLY A 311 5.15 -7.11 -3.58
CA GLY A 311 4.20 -7.81 -2.69
C GLY A 311 2.89 -7.10 -2.34
N ASP A 312 2.45 -6.10 -3.13
CA ASP A 312 1.18 -5.39 -2.94
C ASP A 312 0.03 -6.09 -3.68
N GLU A 313 -0.80 -6.83 -2.94
CA GLU A 313 -2.01 -7.49 -3.47
C GLU A 313 -2.99 -6.50 -4.13
N VAL A 314 -2.99 -5.23 -3.72
CA VAL A 314 -3.85 -4.18 -4.29
C VAL A 314 -3.38 -3.80 -5.70
N HIS A 315 -2.14 -4.10 -6.06
CA HIS A 315 -1.60 -3.84 -7.40
C HIS A 315 -2.01 -4.92 -8.42
N VAL A 316 -2.48 -6.09 -7.99
CA VAL A 316 -2.87 -7.20 -8.88
C VAL A 316 -3.97 -6.77 -9.85
N GLY A 317 -3.71 -6.95 -11.15
CA GLY A 317 -4.66 -6.58 -12.21
C GLY A 317 -4.84 -5.07 -12.42
N ARG A 318 -3.97 -4.23 -11.84
CA ARG A 318 -4.04 -2.77 -11.93
C ARG A 318 -2.75 -2.17 -12.49
N THR A 319 -2.88 -1.05 -13.19
CA THR A 319 -1.74 -0.23 -13.61
C THR A 319 -1.19 0.57 -12.43
N CYS A 320 0.05 1.07 -12.53
CA CYS A 320 0.64 1.90 -11.47
C CYS A 320 -0.18 3.18 -11.19
N ALA A 321 -0.78 3.76 -12.23
CA ALA A 321 -1.65 4.93 -12.09
C ALA A 321 -2.91 4.60 -11.29
N GLN A 322 -3.53 3.44 -11.53
CA GLN A 322 -4.69 2.97 -10.78
C GLN A 322 -4.35 2.67 -9.32
N LEU A 323 -3.18 2.07 -9.06
CA LEU A 323 -2.71 1.84 -7.69
C LEU A 323 -2.50 3.17 -6.94
N LEU A 324 -1.86 4.15 -7.58
CA LEU A 324 -1.63 5.47 -6.99
C LEU A 324 -2.95 6.17 -6.67
N GLN A 325 -3.93 6.09 -7.59
CA GLN A 325 -5.26 6.65 -7.38
C GLN A 325 -5.98 5.98 -6.20
N GLU A 326 -5.90 4.65 -6.08
CA GLU A 326 -6.46 3.91 -4.95
C GLU A 326 -5.79 4.28 -3.62
N LYS A 327 -4.46 4.39 -3.60
CA LYS A 327 -3.71 4.82 -2.40
C LYS A 327 -4.13 6.22 -1.96
N LYS A 328 -4.17 7.18 -2.89
CA LYS A 328 -4.70 8.53 -2.62
C LYS A 328 -6.11 8.49 -2.05
N ARG A 329 -7.00 7.67 -2.63
CA ARG A 329 -8.38 7.50 -2.17
C ARG A 329 -8.48 6.95 -0.75
N ARG A 330 -7.62 6.00 -0.37
CA ARG A 330 -7.57 5.44 0.98
C ARG A 330 -7.05 6.43 2.00
N GLU A 331 -6.07 7.25 1.62
CA GLU A 331 -5.44 8.24 2.52
C GLU A 331 -6.29 9.50 2.72
N PHE A 332 -7.16 9.84 1.76
CA PHE A 332 -7.94 11.07 1.77
C PHE A 332 -8.85 11.23 3.00
N LEU A 333 -9.66 10.21 3.34
CA LEU A 333 -10.61 10.32 4.45
C LEU A 333 -9.91 10.48 5.82
N PRO A 334 -8.90 9.67 6.18
CA PRO A 334 -8.12 9.89 7.40
C PRO A 334 -7.54 11.30 7.51
N GLN A 335 -6.94 11.81 6.42
CA GLN A 335 -6.38 13.17 6.42
C GLN A 335 -7.47 14.24 6.56
N LEU A 336 -8.61 14.07 5.89
CA LEU A 336 -9.75 14.97 6.00
C LEU A 336 -10.29 15.05 7.44
N PHE A 337 -10.39 13.91 8.13
CA PHE A 337 -10.85 13.87 9.53
C PHE A 337 -9.87 14.56 10.48
N GLU A 338 -8.56 14.31 10.33
CA GLU A 338 -7.55 14.95 11.17
C GLU A 338 -7.51 16.47 10.99
N GLU A 339 -7.53 16.96 9.74
CA GLU A 339 -7.59 18.40 9.46
C GLU A 339 -8.88 19.04 9.97
N ALA A 340 -10.01 18.32 9.90
CA ALA A 340 -11.28 18.80 10.47
C ALA A 340 -11.23 18.90 12.01
N LYS A 341 -10.60 17.94 12.69
CA LYS A 341 -10.45 17.96 14.17
C LYS A 341 -9.55 19.11 14.57
N LYS A 342 -8.44 19.30 13.85
CA LYS A 342 -7.52 20.43 14.05
C LYS A 342 -8.24 21.77 13.85
N PHE A 343 -9.04 21.90 12.80
CA PHE A 343 -9.87 23.08 12.56
C PHE A 343 -10.78 23.38 13.77
N VAL A 344 -11.45 22.37 14.34
CA VAL A 344 -12.25 22.55 15.56
C VAL A 344 -11.39 23.00 16.73
N GLN A 345 -10.27 22.32 17.01
CA GLN A 345 -9.39 22.66 18.13
C GLN A 345 -8.86 24.10 18.06
N GLU A 346 -8.52 24.57 16.86
CA GLU A 346 -7.94 25.90 16.65
C GLU A 346 -8.99 27.02 16.60
N ASN A 347 -10.24 26.73 16.22
CA ASN A 347 -11.23 27.76 15.88
C ASN A 347 -12.51 27.70 16.74
N TRP A 348 -12.63 26.77 17.69
CA TRP A 348 -13.83 26.68 18.53
C TRP A 348 -13.93 27.85 19.53
N PRO A 349 -15.09 28.51 19.68
CA PRO A 349 -15.26 29.61 20.63
C PRO A 349 -15.12 29.18 22.10
N THR A 350 -14.67 30.10 22.94
CA THR A 350 -14.58 29.94 24.40
C THR A 350 -15.82 30.42 25.16
N ASP A 351 -16.91 30.75 24.45
CA ASP A 351 -18.18 31.18 25.05
C ASP A 351 -18.74 30.09 25.99
N ALA A 352 -19.18 30.49 27.18
CA ALA A 352 -19.74 29.63 28.22
C ALA A 352 -20.92 28.75 27.74
N ASN A 353 -21.67 29.19 26.73
CA ASN A 353 -22.78 28.41 26.14
C ASN A 353 -22.31 27.41 25.06
N MET A 354 -21.06 27.51 24.63
CA MET A 354 -20.43 26.70 23.59
C MET A 354 -19.36 25.75 24.13
N VAL A 355 -19.02 25.86 25.42
CA VAL A 355 -18.11 24.99 26.13
C VAL A 355 -18.83 24.22 27.24
N PRO A 356 -18.31 23.05 27.67
CA PRO A 356 -17.22 22.30 27.05
C PRO A 356 -17.63 21.66 25.71
N ILE A 357 -16.65 21.35 24.87
CA ILE A 357 -16.81 20.31 23.85
C ILE A 357 -16.81 18.98 24.60
N GLY A 358 -17.88 18.21 24.50
CA GLY A 358 -17.98 16.89 25.11
C GLY A 358 -17.40 15.79 24.22
N ARG A 359 -17.69 15.86 22.90
CA ARG A 359 -17.36 14.81 21.94
C ARG A 359 -17.21 15.37 20.53
N ILE A 360 -16.32 14.75 19.76
CA ILE A 360 -16.20 14.93 18.31
C ILE A 360 -16.36 13.56 17.67
N ASP A 361 -17.44 13.37 16.90
CA ASP A 361 -17.67 12.16 16.12
C ASP A 361 -17.26 12.39 14.67
N GLU A 362 -16.49 11.47 14.10
CA GLU A 362 -16.30 11.38 12.65
C GLU A 362 -17.60 10.93 11.99
N ASN A 363 -17.88 11.38 10.76
CA ASN A 363 -19.02 10.87 10.00
C ASN A 363 -18.71 9.45 9.49
N PRO A 364 -19.27 8.40 10.12
CA PRO A 364 -18.93 7.02 9.81
C PRO A 364 -19.47 6.57 8.43
N TYR A 365 -20.44 7.31 7.87
CA TYR A 365 -21.01 7.00 6.56
C TYR A 365 -20.02 7.29 5.40
N LEU A 366 -18.96 8.07 5.64
CA LEU A 366 -17.94 8.36 4.64
C LEU A 366 -17.11 7.11 4.30
N GLU A 367 -16.63 6.39 5.32
CA GLU A 367 -15.85 5.16 5.11
C GLU A 367 -16.69 4.06 4.42
N LYS A 368 -17.99 4.06 4.70
CA LYS A 368 -18.97 3.14 4.12
C LYS A 368 -19.48 3.57 2.73
N GLN A 369 -18.91 4.65 2.16
CA GLN A 369 -19.21 5.17 0.81
C GLN A 369 -20.70 5.43 0.54
N TYR A 370 -21.42 5.93 1.55
CA TYR A 370 -22.82 6.31 1.39
C TYR A 370 -23.00 7.45 0.37
N LYS A 371 -24.27 7.73 0.03
CA LYS A 371 -24.70 8.75 -0.95
C LYS A 371 -23.99 10.10 -0.76
N THR A 372 -23.72 10.51 0.48
CA THR A 372 -23.00 11.77 0.78
C THR A 372 -21.63 11.85 0.09
N LEU A 373 -20.80 10.81 0.19
CA LEU A 373 -19.43 10.81 -0.35
C LEU A 373 -19.46 10.66 -1.87
N LYS A 374 -20.39 9.84 -2.39
CA LYS A 374 -20.61 9.68 -3.83
C LYS A 374 -21.00 11.02 -4.47
N ARG A 375 -21.97 11.74 -3.91
CA ARG A 375 -22.39 13.06 -4.41
C ARG A 375 -21.27 14.08 -4.35
N PHE A 376 -20.47 14.04 -3.30
CA PHE A 376 -19.30 14.91 -3.17
C PHE A 376 -18.26 14.61 -4.26
N TYR A 377 -17.97 13.34 -4.53
CA TYR A 377 -17.07 12.95 -5.63
C TYR A 377 -17.61 13.34 -7.01
N GLU A 378 -18.92 13.23 -7.24
CA GLU A 378 -19.53 13.77 -8.46
C GLU A 378 -19.41 15.30 -8.54
N GLY A 379 -19.42 16.01 -7.41
CA GLY A 379 -19.20 17.46 -7.35
C GLY A 379 -17.77 17.84 -7.73
N ILE A 380 -16.78 17.05 -7.30
CA ILE A 380 -15.38 17.22 -7.69
C ILE A 380 -15.22 17.02 -9.21
N LYS A 381 -15.83 15.97 -9.76
CA LYS A 381 -15.83 15.73 -11.21
C LYS A 381 -16.48 16.88 -11.97
N ALA A 382 -17.59 17.43 -11.45
CA ALA A 382 -18.26 18.58 -12.06
C ALA A 382 -17.37 19.85 -12.09
N LEU A 383 -16.37 19.95 -11.20
CA LEU A 383 -15.35 21.01 -11.20
C LEU A 383 -14.11 20.66 -12.04
N ASN A 384 -14.09 19.51 -12.73
CA ASN A 384 -12.92 18.98 -13.45
C ASN A 384 -11.68 18.84 -12.55
N HIS A 385 -11.88 18.46 -11.30
CA HIS A 385 -10.80 18.14 -10.36
C HIS A 385 -10.54 16.63 -10.33
N ASP A 386 -9.29 16.26 -10.00
CA ASP A 386 -8.91 14.86 -9.78
C ASP A 386 -9.56 14.27 -8.52
N LEU A 387 -9.77 12.95 -8.53
CA LEU A 387 -10.35 12.20 -7.42
C LEU A 387 -9.31 11.32 -6.71
N PRO A 388 -9.24 11.35 -5.37
CA PRO A 388 -9.86 12.34 -4.46
C PRO A 388 -9.21 13.73 -4.63
N PRO A 389 -9.86 14.82 -4.18
CA PRO A 389 -9.32 16.15 -4.37
C PRO A 389 -8.17 16.38 -3.39
N ASP A 390 -7.23 17.24 -3.76
CA ASP A 390 -6.29 17.83 -2.80
C ASP A 390 -7.08 18.62 -1.73
N LEU A 391 -6.74 18.46 -0.44
CA LEU A 391 -7.45 19.12 0.66
C LEU A 391 -7.39 20.65 0.58
N GLY A 392 -6.39 21.23 -0.08
CA GLY A 392 -6.30 22.66 -0.38
C GLY A 392 -7.36 23.18 -1.36
N LYS A 393 -8.07 22.29 -2.07
CA LYS A 393 -9.19 22.67 -2.96
C LYS A 393 -10.46 23.08 -2.23
N GLY A 394 -10.49 22.95 -0.91
CA GLY A 394 -11.63 23.29 -0.07
C GLY A 394 -11.24 23.97 1.23
N PHE A 395 -12.19 24.05 2.15
CA PHE A 395 -12.02 24.59 3.50
C PHE A 395 -13.16 24.12 4.41
N PHE A 396 -12.95 24.18 5.72
CA PHE A 396 -13.97 23.80 6.71
C PHE A 396 -14.86 24.98 7.10
N ALA A 397 -16.12 24.68 7.39
CA ALA A 397 -17.08 25.65 7.91
C ALA A 397 -18.09 24.96 8.85
N TYR A 398 -18.84 25.77 9.58
CA TYR A 398 -19.78 25.31 10.60
C TYR A 398 -21.20 25.23 10.04
N HIS A 399 -21.96 24.21 10.41
CA HIS A 399 -23.39 24.11 10.09
C HIS A 399 -24.20 23.69 11.30
N GLY A 400 -25.06 24.60 11.77
CA GLY A 400 -26.02 24.33 12.83
C GLY A 400 -27.33 23.81 12.27
N THR A 401 -27.85 22.73 12.87
CA THR A 401 -29.09 22.08 12.44
C THR A 401 -29.73 21.37 13.63
N PRO A 402 -31.05 21.09 13.63
CA PRO A 402 -31.68 20.26 14.65
C PRO A 402 -31.03 18.87 14.71
N SER A 403 -30.87 18.31 15.90
CA SER A 403 -30.22 16.99 16.11
C SER A 403 -30.84 15.86 15.27
N ALA A 404 -32.15 15.90 15.05
CA ALA A 404 -32.86 14.93 14.19
C ALA A 404 -32.45 14.97 12.71
N ALA A 405 -31.85 16.06 12.24
CA ALA A 405 -31.39 16.23 10.87
C ALA A 405 -29.94 15.76 10.65
N ILE A 406 -29.14 15.58 11.71
CA ILE A 406 -27.72 15.27 11.62
C ILE A 406 -27.48 13.95 10.90
N VAL A 407 -28.11 12.86 11.34
CA VAL A 407 -27.91 11.53 10.73
C VAL A 407 -28.34 11.52 9.26
N PRO A 408 -29.53 12.02 8.87
CA PRO A 408 -29.90 12.14 7.45
C PRO A 408 -28.90 12.94 6.61
N ILE A 409 -28.39 14.06 7.13
CA ILE A 409 -27.38 14.87 6.44
C ILE A 409 -26.07 14.10 6.29
N CYS A 410 -25.62 13.42 7.34
CA CYS A 410 -24.37 12.65 7.30
C CYS A 410 -24.45 11.46 6.35
N GLN A 411 -25.63 10.84 6.23
CA GLN A 411 -25.86 9.71 5.35
C GLN A 411 -26.02 10.14 3.87
N SER A 412 -26.80 11.19 3.63
CA SER A 412 -27.24 11.56 2.27
C SER A 412 -26.63 12.86 1.73
N GLY A 413 -25.97 13.65 2.56
CA GLY A 413 -25.54 15.01 2.24
C GLY A 413 -26.63 16.04 2.55
N PHE A 414 -26.31 17.31 2.31
CA PHE A 414 -27.27 18.40 2.50
C PHE A 414 -28.27 18.43 1.34
N ASP A 415 -29.57 18.30 1.63
CA ASP A 415 -30.65 18.23 0.64
C ASP A 415 -31.11 19.64 0.19
N PRO A 416 -30.87 20.01 -1.08
CA PRO A 416 -31.28 21.29 -1.67
C PRO A 416 -32.78 21.56 -1.63
N LYS A 417 -33.60 20.52 -1.51
CA LYS A 417 -35.06 20.64 -1.52
C LYS A 417 -35.64 21.04 -0.16
N ARG A 418 -34.84 20.93 0.91
CA ARG A 418 -35.25 21.30 2.28
C ARG A 418 -34.93 22.75 2.65
N ARG A 419 -34.52 23.55 1.66
CA ARG A 419 -34.21 24.97 1.79
C ARG A 419 -35.49 25.79 2.01
N SER A 420 -35.50 26.67 3.01
CA SER A 420 -36.60 27.62 3.26
C SER A 420 -36.07 28.93 3.84
N GLY A 421 -36.56 30.10 3.37
CA GLY A 421 -36.26 31.41 3.96
C GLY A 421 -34.84 31.95 3.68
N GLN A 422 -34.39 31.93 2.42
CA GLN A 422 -33.00 32.23 2.05
C GLN A 422 -32.77 33.70 1.68
N VAL A 423 -32.17 34.48 2.59
CA VAL A 423 -31.93 35.93 2.44
C VAL A 423 -30.75 36.29 1.51
N TYR A 424 -29.73 35.42 1.39
CA TYR A 424 -28.45 35.74 0.75
C TYR A 424 -28.21 34.98 -0.56
N GLY A 425 -29.24 34.27 -1.05
CA GLY A 425 -29.23 33.53 -2.30
C GLY A 425 -29.56 32.06 -2.13
N PRO A 426 -29.83 31.34 -3.24
CA PRO A 426 -30.17 29.93 -3.20
C PRO A 426 -28.95 29.07 -2.86
N GLY A 427 -28.93 28.46 -1.67
CA GLY A 427 -27.87 27.53 -1.29
C GLY A 427 -27.89 27.11 0.18
N GLU A 428 -27.10 26.11 0.55
CA GLU A 428 -26.88 25.73 1.95
C GLU A 428 -26.01 26.75 2.67
N TYR A 429 -26.33 27.05 3.93
CA TYR A 429 -25.65 28.09 4.70
C TYR A 429 -24.69 27.46 5.70
N PHE A 430 -23.48 28.00 5.77
CA PHE A 430 -22.43 27.56 6.68
C PHE A 430 -21.84 28.77 7.40
N GLY A 431 -21.86 28.79 8.73
CA GLY A 431 -21.29 29.90 9.49
C GLY A 431 -19.78 30.02 9.30
N VAL A 432 -19.28 31.25 9.21
CA VAL A 432 -17.82 31.51 9.23
C VAL A 432 -17.21 31.24 10.60
N THR A 433 -18.03 31.30 11.66
CA THR A 433 -17.70 30.90 13.02
C THR A 433 -18.78 29.96 13.57
N ALA A 434 -18.42 29.19 14.60
CA ALA A 434 -19.38 28.31 15.28
C ALA A 434 -20.52 29.13 15.91
N SER A 435 -20.24 30.33 16.43
CA SER A 435 -21.26 31.21 17.05
C SER A 435 -22.38 31.59 16.09
N VAL A 436 -22.07 31.83 14.80
CA VAL A 436 -23.11 32.07 13.79
C VAL A 436 -24.03 30.86 13.62
N SER A 437 -23.47 29.66 13.69
CA SER A 437 -24.20 28.41 13.52
C SER A 437 -24.97 27.98 14.79
N HIS A 438 -24.57 28.47 15.97
CA HIS A 438 -25.13 28.05 17.25
C HIS A 438 -26.65 28.23 17.34
N GLY A 439 -27.17 29.39 16.96
CA GLY A 439 -28.63 29.65 17.03
C GLY A 439 -29.47 28.73 16.14
N TYR A 440 -28.87 28.12 15.12
CA TYR A 440 -29.54 27.13 14.26
C TYR A 440 -29.45 25.71 14.83
N ALA A 441 -28.41 25.40 15.61
CA ALA A 441 -28.25 24.13 16.31
C ALA A 441 -29.27 23.94 17.45
N GLN A 442 -29.84 25.03 17.98
CA GLN A 442 -30.80 25.01 19.08
C GLN A 442 -32.26 24.75 18.66
N ARG A 443 -32.57 24.78 17.36
CA ARG A 443 -33.95 24.63 16.89
C ARG A 443 -34.37 23.15 17.02
N GLY A 444 -35.41 22.84 17.79
CA GLY A 444 -35.97 21.48 17.85
C GLY A 444 -36.42 20.92 19.21
N ASN A 445 -36.76 21.76 20.20
CA ASN A 445 -37.27 21.31 21.52
C ASN A 445 -36.33 20.33 22.28
N GLN A 446 -35.00 20.51 22.18
CA GLN A 446 -34.10 19.78 23.07
C GLN A 446 -34.01 20.49 24.44
N LEU A 447 -34.70 19.90 25.43
CA LEU A 447 -34.65 20.23 26.86
C LEU A 447 -33.31 19.85 27.53
N THR A 448 -32.28 19.52 26.75
CA THR A 448 -31.00 18.99 27.23
C THR A 448 -29.92 20.04 27.00
N GLY A 449 -29.13 20.37 28.03
CA GLY A 449 -28.06 21.38 28.00
C GLY A 449 -26.85 21.05 27.12
N SER A 450 -27.06 20.37 25.98
CA SER A 450 -26.08 19.98 24.99
C SER A 450 -26.64 20.21 23.58
N ASN A 451 -25.80 20.71 22.68
CA ASN A 451 -26.11 20.97 21.28
C ASN A 451 -25.13 20.20 20.38
N GLN A 452 -25.51 20.04 19.11
CA GLN A 452 -24.69 19.37 18.10
C GLN A 452 -24.49 20.26 16.88
N MET A 453 -23.29 20.23 16.30
CA MET A 453 -22.94 21.03 15.13
C MET A 453 -22.14 20.20 14.13
N ILE A 454 -22.44 20.37 12.84
CA ILE A 454 -21.72 19.71 11.76
C ILE A 454 -20.55 20.59 11.34
N ILE A 455 -19.37 19.99 11.23
CA ILE A 455 -18.22 20.55 10.51
C ILE A 455 -18.27 20.00 9.09
N ALA A 456 -18.42 20.90 8.13
CA ALA A 456 -18.51 20.55 6.73
C ALA A 456 -17.26 21.01 5.98
N TYR A 457 -16.80 20.19 5.05
CA TYR A 457 -15.76 20.56 4.09
C TYR A 457 -16.43 21.07 2.81
N LEU A 458 -16.07 22.28 2.38
CA LEU A 458 -16.65 22.98 1.23
C LEU A 458 -15.62 23.11 0.13
N LEU A 459 -15.96 22.73 -1.11
CA LEU A 459 -15.11 22.96 -2.27
C LEU A 459 -15.06 24.46 -2.60
N ARG A 460 -13.90 24.95 -3.04
CA ARG A 460 -13.76 26.31 -3.53
C ARG A 460 -14.26 26.39 -4.97
N GLY A 461 -14.95 27.48 -5.31
CA GLY A 461 -15.37 27.75 -6.68
C GLY A 461 -16.49 28.79 -6.73
N SER A 462 -17.00 29.04 -7.94
CA SER A 462 -18.09 29.99 -8.20
C SER A 462 -19.42 29.61 -7.54
N HIS A 463 -19.57 28.35 -7.10
CA HIS A 463 -20.73 27.84 -6.38
C HIS A 463 -20.75 28.24 -4.89
N VAL A 464 -19.67 28.84 -4.37
CA VAL A 464 -19.61 29.35 -2.99
C VAL A 464 -19.65 30.87 -3.00
N LYS A 465 -20.65 31.42 -2.32
CA LYS A 465 -20.75 32.86 -2.05
C LYS A 465 -20.39 33.15 -0.60
N THR A 466 -19.46 34.06 -0.38
CA THR A 466 -19.11 34.54 0.97
C THR A 466 -19.95 35.76 1.33
N VAL A 467 -20.68 35.67 2.42
CA VAL A 467 -21.30 36.82 3.11
C VAL A 467 -20.34 37.21 4.23
N GLN A 468 -19.68 38.36 4.06
CA GLN A 468 -18.60 38.80 4.96
C GLN A 468 -18.99 38.69 6.43
N ASN A 469 -18.10 38.08 7.22
CA ASN A 469 -18.22 37.89 8.67
C ASN A 469 -19.47 37.12 9.15
N PHE A 470 -20.23 36.49 8.24
CA PHE A 470 -21.47 35.81 8.60
C PHE A 470 -21.49 34.37 8.14
N CYS A 471 -21.64 34.11 6.84
CA CYS A 471 -21.76 32.75 6.34
C CYS A 471 -21.22 32.57 4.93
N TYR A 472 -20.99 31.31 4.56
CA TYR A 472 -20.84 30.83 3.21
C TYR A 472 -22.17 30.26 2.73
N VAL A 473 -22.55 30.58 1.50
CA VAL A 473 -23.71 30.01 0.82
C VAL A 473 -23.23 29.12 -0.30
N VAL A 474 -23.51 27.82 -0.23
CA VAL A 474 -23.09 26.81 -1.22
C VAL A 474 -24.28 26.44 -2.09
N ALA A 475 -24.18 26.73 -3.39
CA ALA A 475 -25.23 26.50 -4.36
C ALA A 475 -25.14 25.06 -4.94
N ASN A 476 -25.53 24.05 -4.15
CA ASN A 476 -25.69 22.69 -4.69
C ASN A 476 -26.85 22.63 -5.70
N PRO A 477 -26.76 21.81 -6.76
CA PRO A 477 -27.83 21.60 -7.75
C PRO A 477 -29.14 21.12 -7.12
N THR A 478 -30.27 21.62 -7.61
CA THR A 478 -31.61 21.27 -7.08
C THR A 478 -32.05 19.83 -7.40
N ASP A 479 -31.47 19.21 -8.43
CA ASP A 479 -31.66 17.79 -8.75
C ASP A 479 -30.91 16.86 -7.78
N TRP A 480 -30.03 17.43 -6.93
CA TRP A 480 -29.24 16.74 -5.92
C TRP A 480 -28.36 15.61 -6.48
N LYS A 481 -27.98 15.73 -7.76
CA LYS A 481 -27.11 14.78 -8.46
C LYS A 481 -25.69 14.76 -7.88
N PHE A 482 -25.21 15.92 -7.44
CA PHE A 482 -23.91 16.09 -6.80
C PHE A 482 -23.96 17.16 -5.71
N ALA A 483 -22.91 17.23 -4.91
CA ALA A 483 -22.77 18.21 -3.84
C ALA A 483 -21.35 18.77 -3.81
N PHE A 484 -21.22 20.04 -3.48
CA PHE A 484 -19.94 20.73 -3.29
C PHE A 484 -19.53 20.83 -1.82
N ASN A 485 -20.31 20.22 -0.93
CA ASN A 485 -20.08 20.19 0.50
C ASN A 485 -20.18 18.75 1.03
N LEU A 486 -19.41 18.47 2.07
CA LEU A 486 -19.34 17.15 2.70
C LEU A 486 -19.45 17.32 4.22
N PRO A 487 -20.44 16.72 4.91
CA PRO A 487 -20.45 16.67 6.37
C PRO A 487 -19.37 15.72 6.88
N VAL A 488 -18.40 16.24 7.63
CA VAL A 488 -17.18 15.52 8.05
C VAL A 488 -17.22 15.12 9.51
N LEU A 489 -17.42 16.09 10.42
CA LEU A 489 -17.44 15.84 11.87
C LEU A 489 -18.71 16.36 12.52
N ILE A 490 -19.06 15.79 13.67
CA ILE A 490 -20.14 16.27 14.53
C ILE A 490 -19.52 16.63 15.86
N VAL A 491 -19.62 17.90 16.22
CA VAL A 491 -19.17 18.42 17.52
C VAL A 491 -20.36 18.48 18.45
N THR A 492 -20.31 17.73 19.54
CA THR A 492 -21.29 17.78 20.64
C THR A 492 -20.73 18.64 21.77
N TYR A 493 -21.47 19.69 22.16
CA TYR A 493 -20.97 20.73 23.06
C TYR A 493 -22.05 21.30 23.99
N GLY A 494 -21.64 21.95 25.08
CA GLY A 494 -22.52 22.48 26.13
C GLY A 494 -22.40 21.74 27.46
N GLN A 495 -23.12 22.21 28.47
CA GLN A 495 -22.99 21.76 29.87
C GLN A 495 -23.16 20.25 30.08
N THR A 496 -24.05 19.60 29.32
CA THR A 496 -24.30 18.15 29.42
C THR A 496 -23.68 17.37 28.27
N ALA A 497 -22.75 17.96 27.50
CA ALA A 497 -22.20 17.31 26.31
C ALA A 497 -21.36 16.08 26.61
N SER A 498 -20.64 16.07 27.73
CA SER A 498 -19.76 14.95 28.12
C SER A 498 -20.51 13.65 28.41
N SER A 499 -21.83 13.71 28.66
CA SER A 499 -22.69 12.54 28.90
C SER A 499 -23.53 12.14 27.69
N GLN A 500 -23.45 12.87 26.57
CA GLN A 500 -24.20 12.52 25.36
C GLN A 500 -23.55 11.36 24.60
N LEU A 501 -24.39 10.47 24.10
CA LEU A 501 -23.98 9.40 23.20
C LEU A 501 -23.76 9.96 21.79
N SER A 502 -23.03 9.19 20.97
CA SER A 502 -22.92 9.47 19.54
C SER A 502 -24.32 9.58 18.91
N PRO A 503 -24.56 10.52 17.98
CA PRO A 503 -25.82 10.55 17.23
C PRO A 503 -25.93 9.35 16.26
N PHE A 504 -24.85 8.62 16.03
CA PHE A 504 -24.79 7.50 15.11
C PHE A 504 -25.18 6.18 15.79
N PRO A 505 -25.83 5.26 15.06
CA PRO A 505 -26.09 3.92 15.57
C PRO A 505 -24.77 3.16 15.80
N SER A 506 -24.75 2.26 16.79
CA SER A 506 -23.58 1.44 17.15
C SER A 506 -23.12 0.50 16.03
N THR A 507 -23.98 0.23 15.05
CA THR A 507 -23.66 -0.57 13.87
C THR A 507 -24.21 0.12 12.64
N ILE A 508 -23.33 0.38 11.68
CA ILE A 508 -23.67 0.93 10.37
C ILE A 508 -23.40 -0.15 9.35
N LEU A 509 -24.45 -0.57 8.64
CA LEU A 509 -24.36 -1.53 7.56
C LEU A 509 -23.52 -0.94 6.42
N ASP A 510 -22.89 -1.79 5.63
CA ASP A 510 -22.27 -1.32 4.39
C ASP A 510 -23.37 -0.77 3.46
N TYR A 511 -23.11 0.41 2.87
CA TYR A 511 -24.06 1.00 1.94
C TYR A 511 -24.23 0.11 0.72
N VAL A 512 -25.45 -0.37 0.54
CA VAL A 512 -25.88 -0.98 -0.71
C VAL A 512 -26.59 0.11 -1.49
N ASP A 513 -26.00 0.52 -2.62
CA ASP A 513 -26.59 1.54 -3.49
C ASP A 513 -27.99 1.08 -3.95
N ASP A 514 -29.03 1.82 -3.57
CA ASP A 514 -30.40 1.62 -4.05
C ASP A 514 -30.56 2.03 -5.53
N GLU A 515 -29.52 2.58 -6.16
CA GLU A 515 -29.50 2.81 -7.59
C GLU A 515 -28.89 1.63 -8.37
N PRO A 516 -29.61 1.10 -9.38
CA PRO A 516 -29.23 -0.09 -10.12
C PRO A 516 -28.14 0.27 -11.15
N SER A 517 -26.92 0.51 -10.68
CA SER A 517 -25.74 0.63 -11.53
C SER A 517 -25.05 -0.72 -11.75
N TRP A 518 -25.42 -1.75 -10.99
CA TRP A 518 -25.03 -3.12 -11.23
C TRP A 518 -26.23 -3.90 -11.75
N ILE A 519 -26.23 -4.21 -13.05
CA ILE A 519 -27.18 -5.17 -13.61
C ILE A 519 -26.62 -6.55 -13.27
N ALA A 520 -27.23 -7.23 -12.31
CA ALA A 520 -26.92 -8.62 -12.01
C ALA A 520 -26.95 -9.43 -13.33
N PRO A 521 -25.88 -10.19 -13.68
CA PRO A 521 -25.84 -10.94 -14.93
C PRO A 521 -26.84 -12.12 -14.96
N PHE A 522 -27.54 -12.34 -13.84
CA PHE A 522 -28.49 -13.43 -13.64
C PHE A 522 -29.74 -12.90 -12.93
N ARG A 523 -30.87 -13.53 -13.26
CA ARG A 523 -32.17 -13.33 -12.62
C ARG A 523 -32.51 -14.53 -11.76
N TRP A 524 -32.90 -14.26 -10.52
CA TRP A 524 -33.44 -15.24 -9.60
C TRP A 524 -34.95 -15.39 -9.80
N TYR A 525 -35.43 -16.62 -9.69
CA TYR A 525 -36.82 -17.01 -9.78
C TYR A 525 -37.20 -17.85 -8.56
N TRP A 526 -38.47 -17.86 -8.22
CA TRP A 526 -39.04 -18.73 -7.18
C TRP A 526 -40.24 -19.48 -7.73
N ARG A 527 -40.44 -20.71 -7.24
CA ARG A 527 -41.52 -21.57 -7.70
C ARG A 527 -42.81 -21.33 -6.93
N GLN A 528 -43.88 -21.04 -7.66
CA GLN A 528 -45.24 -21.01 -7.16
C GLN A 528 -45.79 -22.41 -6.88
N ASP A 529 -46.93 -22.46 -6.19
CA ASP A 529 -47.59 -23.71 -5.81
C ASP A 529 -48.18 -24.43 -7.04
N ASN A 530 -48.51 -23.69 -8.10
CA ASN A 530 -48.89 -24.22 -9.42
C ASN A 530 -47.69 -24.73 -10.25
N GLY A 531 -46.48 -24.71 -9.71
CA GLY A 531 -45.26 -25.17 -10.37
C GLY A 531 -44.57 -24.15 -11.30
N GLN A 532 -45.18 -23.00 -11.57
CA GLN A 532 -44.60 -21.94 -12.40
C GLN A 532 -43.50 -21.19 -11.65
N PHE A 533 -42.48 -20.73 -12.39
CA PHE A 533 -41.40 -19.92 -11.84
C PHE A 533 -41.66 -18.45 -12.10
N GLU A 534 -41.65 -17.65 -11.04
CA GLU A 534 -41.77 -16.20 -11.12
C GLU A 534 -40.45 -15.51 -10.78
N PRO A 535 -40.07 -14.45 -11.51
CA PRO A 535 -38.87 -13.70 -11.21
C PRO A 535 -39.04 -12.90 -9.92
N TYR A 536 -37.94 -12.73 -9.17
CA TYR A 536 -37.88 -11.69 -8.16
C TYR A 536 -37.75 -10.31 -8.82
N ASN A 537 -38.30 -9.29 -8.16
CA ASN A 537 -38.10 -7.89 -8.54
C ASN A 537 -36.62 -7.48 -8.46
N ASP A 538 -36.27 -6.34 -9.05
CA ASP A 538 -34.87 -5.91 -9.20
C ASP A 538 -34.14 -5.78 -7.85
N THR A 539 -34.76 -5.14 -6.87
CA THR A 539 -34.17 -4.96 -5.53
C THR A 539 -33.83 -6.28 -4.87
N ILE A 540 -34.78 -7.23 -4.87
CA ILE A 540 -34.57 -8.55 -4.28
C ILE A 540 -33.54 -9.34 -5.08
N ASN A 541 -33.62 -9.28 -6.40
CA ASN A 541 -32.70 -9.99 -7.29
C ASN A 541 -31.24 -9.60 -7.03
N ASP A 542 -30.97 -8.30 -6.89
CA ASP A 542 -29.62 -7.79 -6.64
C ASP A 542 -29.08 -8.27 -5.28
N ILE A 543 -29.95 -8.36 -4.28
CA ILE A 543 -29.59 -8.85 -2.94
C ILE A 543 -29.25 -10.33 -2.98
N LEU A 544 -30.10 -11.15 -3.62
CA LEU A 544 -29.85 -12.59 -3.77
C LEU A 544 -28.57 -12.86 -4.55
N GLU A 545 -28.34 -12.11 -5.63
CA GLU A 545 -27.14 -12.31 -6.43
C GLU A 545 -25.87 -11.89 -5.67
N LYS A 546 -25.89 -10.77 -4.91
CA LYS A 546 -24.74 -10.37 -4.09
C LYS A 546 -24.36 -11.44 -3.06
N PHE A 547 -25.33 -11.99 -2.34
CA PHE A 547 -25.09 -13.06 -1.38
C PHE A 547 -24.61 -14.35 -2.04
N TYR A 548 -25.17 -14.70 -3.21
CA TYR A 548 -24.70 -15.85 -3.98
C TYR A 548 -23.24 -15.68 -4.42
N GLN A 549 -22.84 -14.49 -4.88
CA GLN A 549 -21.45 -14.20 -5.27
C GLN A 549 -20.49 -14.29 -4.09
N GLN A 550 -20.92 -13.82 -2.91
CA GLN A 550 -20.15 -13.96 -1.67
C GLN A 550 -19.95 -15.44 -1.32
N TRP A 551 -21.02 -16.25 -1.33
CA TRP A 551 -20.94 -17.68 -1.06
C TRP A 551 -20.05 -18.42 -2.07
N LYS A 552 -20.30 -18.21 -3.36
CA LYS A 552 -19.69 -19.03 -4.42
C LYS A 552 -18.22 -18.71 -4.66
N PHE A 553 -17.82 -17.44 -4.49
CA PHE A 553 -16.50 -16.96 -4.90
C PHE A 553 -15.66 -16.32 -3.78
N HIS A 554 -16.29 -15.93 -2.66
CA HIS A 554 -15.61 -15.17 -1.59
C HIS A 554 -15.72 -15.84 -0.20
N GLY A 555 -16.08 -17.12 -0.16
CA GLY A 555 -16.13 -17.91 1.08
C GLY A 555 -17.28 -17.55 2.04
N GLY A 556 -18.31 -16.84 1.57
CA GLY A 556 -19.50 -16.51 2.35
C GLY A 556 -20.36 -17.75 2.71
N PRO A 557 -21.33 -17.62 3.62
CA PRO A 557 -22.17 -18.74 4.04
C PRO A 557 -23.13 -19.18 2.92
N SER A 558 -23.35 -20.49 2.78
CA SER A 558 -24.30 -21.06 1.81
C SER A 558 -25.77 -20.78 2.13
N THR A 559 -26.03 -20.34 3.35
CA THR A 559 -27.36 -20.07 3.87
C THR A 559 -27.38 -18.67 4.49
N VAL A 560 -28.30 -17.83 4.06
CA VAL A 560 -28.42 -16.44 4.51
C VAL A 560 -29.86 -16.16 4.92
N GLU A 561 -30.05 -15.49 6.06
CA GLU A 561 -31.32 -14.88 6.42
C GLU A 561 -31.37 -13.47 5.83
N THR A 562 -32.36 -13.21 4.97
CA THR A 562 -32.41 -11.99 4.16
C THR A 562 -33.52 -11.05 4.65
N PRO A 563 -33.21 -10.00 5.43
CA PRO A 563 -33.96 -8.76 5.38
C PRO A 563 -33.44 -7.98 4.16
N PRO A 564 -34.17 -7.89 3.03
CA PRO A 564 -35.53 -7.37 2.93
C PRO A 564 -36.45 -8.21 2.01
N LEU A 565 -36.29 -9.54 1.97
CA LEU A 565 -37.30 -10.42 1.36
C LEU A 565 -38.56 -10.34 2.21
N THR A 566 -39.36 -9.31 2.00
CA THR A 566 -40.54 -9.05 2.80
C THR A 566 -41.75 -9.34 1.95
N ARG A 567 -42.31 -10.54 2.10
CA ARG A 567 -43.70 -10.76 1.67
C ARG A 567 -44.58 -10.30 2.81
N TYR A 568 -45.40 -9.30 2.56
CA TYR A 568 -46.48 -8.94 3.47
C TYR A 568 -47.55 -10.03 3.38
N LEU A 569 -47.71 -10.77 4.47
CA LEU A 569 -48.91 -11.52 4.74
C LEU A 569 -49.59 -10.77 5.88
N ASP A 570 -50.76 -10.18 5.62
CA ASP A 570 -51.49 -9.33 6.57
C ASP A 570 -50.65 -8.17 7.15
N ASP A 571 -49.96 -7.42 6.28
CA ASP A 571 -49.10 -6.27 6.63
C ASP A 571 -47.91 -6.56 7.57
N ILE A 572 -47.59 -7.82 7.83
CA ILE A 572 -46.42 -8.20 8.63
C ILE A 572 -45.25 -8.59 7.72
N PRO A 573 -44.06 -7.97 7.90
CA PRO A 573 -42.84 -8.40 7.25
C PRO A 573 -42.42 -9.81 7.66
N LEU A 574 -42.38 -10.76 6.72
CA LEU A 574 -41.86 -12.10 7.01
C LEU A 574 -40.46 -12.28 6.42
N PRO A 575 -39.41 -12.44 7.25
CA PRO A 575 -38.08 -12.74 6.75
C PRO A 575 -38.03 -14.13 6.12
N TYR A 576 -37.15 -14.29 5.14
CA TYR A 576 -36.87 -15.58 4.53
C TYR A 576 -35.42 -15.96 4.75
N ARG A 577 -35.19 -17.27 4.84
CA ARG A 577 -33.88 -17.90 4.79
C ARG A 577 -33.67 -18.51 3.41
N ILE A 578 -32.58 -18.13 2.77
CA ILE A 578 -32.18 -18.62 1.46
C ILE A 578 -31.03 -19.60 1.62
N ASP A 579 -31.17 -20.79 1.06
CA ASP A 579 -30.17 -21.84 0.97
C ASP A 579 -29.73 -21.97 -0.49
N TYR A 580 -28.57 -21.40 -0.79
CA TYR A 580 -27.98 -21.40 -2.14
C TYR A 580 -27.41 -22.76 -2.54
N LYS A 581 -27.07 -23.61 -1.57
CA LYS A 581 -26.54 -24.96 -1.84
C LYS A 581 -27.65 -25.88 -2.35
N ASN A 582 -28.84 -25.76 -1.76
CA ASN A 582 -29.99 -26.60 -2.08
C ASN A 582 -31.02 -25.91 -2.98
N ASN A 583 -30.80 -24.65 -3.37
CA ASN A 583 -31.73 -23.82 -4.15
C ASN A 583 -33.12 -23.76 -3.50
N LYS A 584 -33.16 -23.41 -2.20
CA LYS A 584 -34.40 -23.31 -1.42
C LYS A 584 -34.56 -21.97 -0.73
N GLN A 585 -35.77 -21.45 -0.76
CA GLN A 585 -36.24 -20.36 0.09
C GLN A 585 -37.13 -20.95 1.18
N THR A 586 -36.90 -20.58 2.44
CA THR A 586 -37.70 -21.00 3.61
C THR A 586 -38.25 -19.78 4.32
N ASN A 587 -39.56 -19.74 4.56
CA ASN A 587 -40.16 -18.72 5.41
C ASN A 587 -39.75 -18.98 6.87
N THR A 588 -39.15 -18.00 7.54
CA THR A 588 -38.61 -18.22 8.90
C THR A 588 -39.70 -18.35 9.96
N LYS A 589 -40.92 -17.88 9.69
CA LYS A 589 -42.07 -17.96 10.60
C LYS A 589 -42.89 -19.24 10.41
N THR A 590 -43.18 -19.61 9.17
CA THR A 590 -44.07 -20.76 8.86
C THR A 590 -43.31 -22.03 8.52
N SER A 591 -41.99 -21.97 8.37
CA SER A 591 -41.14 -23.06 7.85
C SER A 591 -41.52 -23.56 6.45
N TYR A 592 -42.44 -22.88 5.74
CA TYR A 592 -42.81 -23.23 4.37
C TYR A 592 -41.63 -23.03 3.43
N THR A 593 -41.40 -23.99 2.52
CA THR A 593 -40.26 -23.97 1.60
C THR A 593 -40.68 -23.91 0.15
N ARG A 594 -39.92 -23.18 -0.66
CA ARG A 594 -40.08 -23.07 -2.12
C ARG A 594 -38.73 -23.28 -2.81
N VAL A 595 -38.77 -23.80 -4.02
CA VAL A 595 -37.58 -23.92 -4.88
C VAL A 595 -37.28 -22.56 -5.49
N ILE A 596 -36.01 -22.20 -5.53
CA ILE A 596 -35.51 -21.02 -6.26
C ILE A 596 -34.60 -21.45 -7.39
N ASP A 597 -34.45 -20.60 -8.40
CA ASP A 597 -33.66 -20.90 -9.59
C ASP A 597 -32.95 -19.64 -10.08
N ARG A 598 -31.75 -19.79 -10.65
CA ARG A 598 -30.90 -18.69 -11.09
C ARG A 598 -30.59 -18.84 -12.58
N ARG A 599 -31.05 -17.90 -13.40
CA ARG A 599 -30.95 -17.97 -14.86
C ARG A 599 -30.16 -16.78 -15.43
N PRO A 600 -29.40 -16.93 -16.52
CA PRO A 600 -28.74 -15.81 -17.18
C PRO A 600 -29.74 -14.72 -17.59
N LEU A 601 -29.39 -13.45 -17.40
CA LEU A 601 -30.21 -12.33 -17.86
C LEU A 601 -29.92 -12.09 -19.35
N GLU A 602 -30.96 -12.08 -20.19
CA GLU A 602 -30.81 -11.76 -21.62
C GLU A 602 -30.33 -10.30 -21.79
N LYS A 603 -29.45 -10.07 -22.77
CA LYS A 603 -28.78 -8.78 -23.00
C LYS A 603 -29.82 -7.71 -23.33
N GLN A 604 -29.77 -6.59 -22.61
CA GLN A 604 -30.63 -5.41 -22.85
C GLN A 604 -30.43 -4.89 -24.30
N PRO A 605 -31.51 -4.65 -25.07
CA PRO A 605 -31.43 -3.77 -26.24
C PRO A 605 -31.26 -2.31 -25.81
N ASP A 606 -30.48 -1.55 -26.58
CA ASP A 606 -29.98 -0.18 -26.39
C ASP A 606 -30.67 0.74 -25.36
N ASN A 607 -29.85 1.27 -24.43
CA ASN A 607 -29.85 2.55 -23.66
C ASN A 607 -31.14 3.36 -23.39
N GLN A 608 -32.34 2.84 -23.62
CA GLN A 608 -33.60 3.58 -23.54
C GLN A 608 -34.40 3.09 -22.35
N ASN A 609 -34.77 4.02 -21.47
CA ASN A 609 -35.50 3.71 -20.24
C ASN A 609 -36.96 4.16 -20.33
N TRP A 610 -37.85 3.34 -19.78
CA TRP A 610 -39.26 3.71 -19.63
C TRP A 610 -39.56 4.19 -18.21
N PHE A 611 -40.45 5.17 -18.09
CA PHE A 611 -40.90 5.75 -16.83
C PHE A 611 -42.42 5.91 -16.79
N TYR A 612 -42.98 5.94 -15.58
CA TYR A 612 -44.38 6.26 -15.30
C TYR A 612 -44.50 7.25 -14.15
N HIS A 613 -45.59 8.01 -14.09
CA HIS A 613 -45.88 8.83 -12.92
C HIS A 613 -46.38 7.98 -11.75
N ASN A 614 -45.88 8.20 -10.54
CA ASN A 614 -46.48 7.65 -9.32
C ASN A 614 -47.63 8.52 -8.78
N GLU A 615 -48.21 8.12 -7.65
CA GLU A 615 -49.33 8.82 -6.99
C GLU A 615 -48.98 10.23 -6.53
N GLN A 616 -47.69 10.49 -6.30
CA GLN A 616 -47.15 11.81 -5.94
C GLN A 616 -46.68 12.59 -7.18
N ASN A 617 -47.09 12.16 -8.38
CA ASN A 617 -46.76 12.77 -9.66
C ASN A 617 -45.24 12.85 -9.95
N ASN A 618 -44.44 11.94 -9.40
CA ASN A 618 -43.02 11.81 -9.71
C ASN A 618 -42.78 10.76 -10.79
N TRP A 619 -41.81 11.00 -11.67
CA TRP A 619 -41.36 9.99 -12.65
C TRP A 619 -40.63 8.86 -11.94
N MET A 620 -41.20 7.67 -12.02
CA MET A 620 -40.62 6.42 -11.53
C MET A 620 -40.21 5.58 -12.73
N ARG A 621 -39.00 5.05 -12.69
CA ARG A 621 -38.54 4.10 -13.71
C ARG A 621 -39.28 2.77 -13.56
N TYR A 622 -39.62 2.13 -14.68
CA TYR A 622 -40.11 0.74 -14.63
C TYR A 622 -39.01 -0.23 -14.22
N GLU A 623 -39.41 -1.36 -13.65
CA GLU A 623 -38.51 -2.50 -13.38
C GLU A 623 -37.95 -3.07 -14.69
N LEU A 624 -36.74 -3.63 -14.64
CA LEU A 624 -35.97 -4.02 -15.82
C LEU A 624 -36.71 -5.00 -16.75
N LEU A 625 -37.40 -6.00 -16.18
CA LEU A 625 -38.17 -6.98 -16.95
C LEU A 625 -39.37 -6.33 -17.67
N VAL A 626 -39.99 -5.38 -16.99
CA VAL A 626 -41.13 -4.62 -17.52
C VAL A 626 -40.64 -3.66 -18.61
N GLN A 627 -39.48 -3.02 -18.42
CA GLN A 627 -38.85 -2.19 -19.44
C GLN A 627 -38.57 -2.96 -20.73
N ASN A 628 -37.94 -4.14 -20.65
CA ASN A 628 -37.69 -4.98 -21.82
C ASN A 628 -38.99 -5.36 -22.53
N THR A 629 -40.02 -5.68 -21.76
CA THR A 629 -41.33 -6.04 -22.30
C THR A 629 -41.95 -4.85 -23.04
N ILE A 630 -41.96 -3.67 -22.42
CA ILE A 630 -42.51 -2.43 -23.00
C ILE A 630 -41.71 -2.05 -24.25
N GLU A 631 -40.38 -2.06 -24.19
CA GLU A 631 -39.51 -1.66 -25.29
C GLU A 631 -39.66 -2.58 -26.49
N ASN A 632 -39.60 -3.91 -26.30
CA ASN A 632 -39.77 -4.87 -27.39
C ASN A 632 -41.13 -4.70 -28.08
N LYS A 633 -42.19 -4.49 -27.29
CA LYS A 633 -43.53 -4.26 -27.83
C LYS A 633 -43.67 -2.91 -28.52
N PHE A 634 -43.03 -1.87 -28.00
CA PHE A 634 -43.00 -0.55 -28.62
C PHE A 634 -42.27 -0.58 -29.96
N GLN A 635 -41.16 -1.31 -30.08
CA GLN A 635 -40.44 -1.46 -31.35
C GLN A 635 -41.27 -2.24 -32.39
N LEU A 636 -42.00 -3.29 -31.96
CA LEU A 636 -42.96 -3.98 -32.83
C LEU A 636 -44.08 -3.04 -33.29
N TYR A 637 -44.62 -2.22 -32.39
CA TYR A 637 -45.61 -1.21 -32.72
C TYR A 637 -45.05 -0.17 -33.73
N ARG A 638 -43.85 0.38 -33.46
CA ARG A 638 -43.19 1.35 -34.35
C ARG A 638 -42.91 0.81 -35.75
N SER A 639 -42.60 -0.47 -35.87
CA SER A 639 -42.36 -1.13 -37.15
C SER A 639 -43.65 -1.57 -37.86
N GLY A 640 -44.83 -1.27 -37.30
CA GLY A 640 -46.13 -1.62 -37.88
C GLY A 640 -46.57 -3.08 -37.65
N HIS A 641 -45.82 -3.85 -36.87
CA HIS A 641 -46.05 -5.27 -36.61
C HIS A 641 -46.64 -5.54 -35.21
N GLY A 642 -46.97 -4.49 -34.45
CA GLY A 642 -47.45 -4.58 -33.07
C GLY A 642 -48.61 -3.63 -32.78
N SER A 643 -49.34 -3.92 -31.69
CA SER A 643 -50.45 -3.09 -31.22
C SER A 643 -49.95 -1.81 -30.53
N ALA A 644 -50.70 -0.71 -30.71
CA ALA A 644 -50.50 0.54 -29.97
C ALA A 644 -50.83 0.40 -28.47
N THR A 645 -51.55 -0.64 -28.09
CA THR A 645 -51.89 -0.99 -26.71
C THR A 645 -51.37 -2.37 -26.36
N ILE A 646 -50.78 -2.50 -25.16
CA ILE A 646 -50.27 -3.77 -24.62
C ILE A 646 -50.64 -3.95 -23.16
N ASP A 647 -50.69 -5.20 -22.72
CA ASP A 647 -50.82 -5.53 -21.31
C ASP A 647 -49.46 -5.91 -20.71
N ILE A 648 -49.17 -5.35 -19.55
CA ILE A 648 -47.98 -5.64 -18.75
C ILE A 648 -48.37 -6.07 -17.35
N HIS A 649 -47.50 -6.88 -16.74
CA HIS A 649 -47.62 -7.35 -15.37
C HIS A 649 -46.33 -7.05 -14.63
N PHE A 650 -46.44 -6.55 -13.40
CA PHE A 650 -45.29 -6.33 -12.55
C PHE A 650 -44.95 -7.61 -11.76
N PRO A 651 -43.67 -7.98 -11.66
CA PRO A 651 -43.26 -9.11 -10.81
C PRO A 651 -43.80 -9.00 -9.38
N GLY A 652 -44.46 -10.06 -8.90
CA GLY A 652 -45.01 -10.13 -7.55
C GLY A 652 -46.28 -9.31 -7.30
N ARG A 653 -46.90 -8.77 -8.35
CA ARG A 653 -48.16 -8.03 -8.27
C ARG A 653 -49.28 -8.73 -9.06
N PRO A 654 -50.49 -8.88 -8.49
CA PRO A 654 -51.60 -9.51 -9.18
C PRO A 654 -52.24 -8.61 -10.25
N GLU A 655 -52.00 -7.29 -10.23
CA GLU A 655 -52.65 -6.35 -11.13
C GLU A 655 -52.06 -6.35 -12.55
N THR A 656 -52.95 -6.28 -13.54
CA THR A 656 -52.62 -6.06 -14.94
C THR A 656 -52.73 -4.58 -15.30
N TYR A 657 -51.78 -4.07 -16.07
CA TYR A 657 -51.78 -2.70 -16.56
C TYR A 657 -51.77 -2.67 -18.08
N GLU A 658 -52.64 -1.85 -18.66
CA GLU A 658 -52.62 -1.54 -20.09
C GLU A 658 -51.70 -0.35 -20.34
N ILE A 659 -50.73 -0.49 -21.25
CA ILE A 659 -49.92 0.60 -21.77
C ILE A 659 -50.48 1.00 -23.13
N ASN A 660 -50.72 2.30 -23.31
CA ASN A 660 -51.13 2.90 -24.57
C ASN A 660 -50.02 3.84 -25.08
N PHE A 661 -49.33 3.40 -26.12
CA PHE A 661 -48.20 4.13 -26.72
C PHE A 661 -48.62 5.41 -27.45
N LEU A 662 -49.84 5.46 -28.00
CA LEU A 662 -50.37 6.64 -28.68
C LEU A 662 -50.68 7.77 -27.70
N LYS A 663 -51.25 7.42 -26.55
CA LYS A 663 -51.63 8.39 -25.51
C LYS A 663 -50.49 8.70 -24.54
N GLY A 664 -49.43 7.89 -24.53
CA GLY A 664 -48.39 7.98 -23.51
C GLY A 664 -48.95 7.71 -22.12
N GLN A 665 -49.83 6.71 -21.99
CA GLN A 665 -50.54 6.42 -20.74
C GLN A 665 -50.46 4.95 -20.33
N GLN A 666 -50.52 4.71 -19.02
CA GLN A 666 -50.75 3.42 -18.39
C GLN A 666 -52.09 3.44 -17.66
N THR A 667 -52.90 2.40 -17.80
CA THR A 667 -54.16 2.21 -17.08
C THR A 667 -54.12 0.94 -16.26
N ASN A 668 -54.40 1.01 -14.96
CA ASN A 668 -54.61 -0.17 -14.13
C ASN A 668 -55.98 -0.79 -14.49
N LYS A 669 -56.02 -2.04 -14.97
CA LYS A 669 -57.27 -2.68 -15.41
C LYS A 669 -58.23 -3.03 -14.26
N THR A 670 -57.73 -3.12 -13.04
CA THR A 670 -58.54 -3.39 -11.85
C THR A 670 -59.18 -2.12 -11.32
N THR A 671 -58.45 -1.01 -11.25
CA THR A 671 -58.91 0.24 -10.62
C THR A 671 -59.31 1.34 -11.61
N ASN A 672 -59.05 1.14 -12.91
CA ASN A 672 -59.18 2.15 -13.97
C ASN A 672 -58.34 3.42 -13.76
N ALA A 673 -57.38 3.41 -12.82
CA ALA A 673 -56.50 4.55 -12.59
C ALA A 673 -55.53 4.73 -13.77
N VAL A 674 -55.46 5.95 -14.31
CA VAL A 674 -54.62 6.31 -15.47
C VAL A 674 -53.42 7.14 -15.02
N ARG A 675 -52.24 6.86 -15.59
CA ARG A 675 -50.97 7.54 -15.29
C ARG A 675 -50.21 7.80 -16.59
N ASN A 676 -49.43 8.89 -16.66
CA ASN A 676 -48.60 9.17 -17.83
C ASN A 676 -47.33 8.33 -17.83
N ILE A 677 -46.83 8.02 -19.02
CA ILE A 677 -45.58 7.28 -19.25
C ILE A 677 -44.67 8.05 -20.22
N LYS A 678 -43.36 7.80 -20.14
CA LYS A 678 -42.38 8.34 -21.10
C LYS A 678 -41.25 7.34 -21.36
N ARG A 679 -40.53 7.57 -22.45
CA ARG A 679 -39.31 6.86 -22.86
C ARG A 679 -38.19 7.89 -22.98
N GLU A 680 -37.05 7.65 -22.33
CA GLU A 680 -35.87 8.53 -22.35
C GLU A 680 -34.58 7.78 -22.67
#